data_AF-A0AAW6Q588-F1
#
_entry.id   AF-A0AAW6Q588-F1
#
_cell.length_a   1.000
_cell.length_b   1.000
_cell.length_c   1.000
_cell.angle_alpha   90.00
_cell.angle_beta   90.00
_cell.angle_gamma   90.00
#
_symmetry.space_group_name_H-M   'P 1'
#
loop_
_entity.id
_entity.type
_entity.pdbx_description
1 polymer ?
#
loop_
_entity_poly.entity_id
_entity_poly.type
_entity_poly.pdbx_seq_one_letter_code
_entity_poly.pdbx_strand_id
1 'polypeptide(L)'
;MFRKKYKKLFLGVLTSALTVATVVSCGVTNSANLFTSSTNLELNKNNPYYSIYEPQFNIDLFKTNNLEQFITAEFAKVPYQVQNSNSKLININQDFQVSHISDLQQINSNNQIVQPTVENNTITLDQAKVEIKNFKQNKLANRFIKLNLDLQGLESKAKQINMDLNNFYYEINYNQIQDNNDDTRILDIPITIRYYNADDKQNPYKRENFITIYKQISGFAPNKAKQDNINKAKMISKIDYKNKANVSIYSALENLNSKEEIKGETDTLIRTKYLDKQLKNIDLFTVEIPENTKSQYYLKDAKLGEDLKSILVTVVTTTGSGQNAYSTEKVYKIEDFKQLNQQEVQQLFKKYLKVQVKGGISFFNYDFANVNKDDFVTNFDQNSFFDIKINILEKTNDTSLAPYTTKAKISFKSKNSIFQDFDIDDFNIGVPKFVPLFDSSTSLLNKNQIFSPFNASVYIPELERRNIGEISNSINEKSKSFVTSGGYKEFRTFYTDNKLTQAVHYGEDVLVPSGLPLKTFSKSKLLGAYYLPNQGAAEGIGTTVALQVDVKDLEISQEIKDKYLRNVDAVVFFFIHLDNNTLSLLGQTAQVEQGNKNTSRIATYLKDASPISPKELEKNTTFGTIGQMTNNGGWSPHVHIEAYPIRYEIKNGKKVFAEKFLNQKYLLEPQRNIRIAPNRINKYINVDEQNKQIISLTSLKAAGVQIDQSKDINLVDNSGKDTKKLDTQFKGYKNRDYTKSIEDLFIRNQALDPNIFFQFRDDKSSRVRLDNLFTKAKQNS
;
A
#
# COMPACT_ATOMS: atom_id res chain seq x y z
N MET A 1 9.16 -73.62 -34.74
CA MET A 1 7.84 -73.98 -34.15
C MET A 1 7.89 -73.83 -32.63
N PHE A 2 6.73 -73.90 -31.95
CA PHE A 2 6.54 -73.64 -30.51
C PHE A 2 7.10 -74.70 -29.54
N ARG A 3 7.49 -74.23 -28.32
CA ARG A 3 7.20 -74.72 -26.93
C ARG A 3 8.38 -74.30 -26.01
N LYS A 4 8.30 -73.93 -24.71
CA LYS A 4 7.33 -73.54 -23.64
C LYS A 4 8.19 -72.78 -22.56
N LYS A 5 7.79 -72.15 -21.43
CA LYS A 5 6.57 -72.05 -20.59
C LYS A 5 6.64 -70.74 -19.72
N TYR A 6 5.50 -70.15 -19.34
CA TYR A 6 5.08 -69.56 -18.03
C TYR A 6 6.09 -69.26 -16.88
N LYS A 7 5.92 -68.29 -15.93
CA LYS A 7 5.10 -67.04 -15.78
C LYS A 7 5.34 -66.36 -14.38
N LYS A 8 5.57 -65.02 -14.30
CA LYS A 8 5.39 -64.11 -13.11
C LYS A 8 6.24 -64.40 -11.82
N LEU A 9 6.41 -63.50 -10.81
CA LEU A 9 5.72 -62.25 -10.39
C LEU A 9 6.70 -61.18 -9.77
N PHE A 10 6.18 -59.98 -9.48
CA PHE A 10 6.72 -58.81 -8.71
C PHE A 10 7.35 -59.17 -7.33
N LEU A 11 8.08 -58.29 -6.59
CA LEU A 11 8.11 -56.81 -6.49
C LEU A 11 9.48 -56.33 -5.90
N GLY A 12 10.02 -55.12 -6.07
CA GLY A 12 9.64 -53.99 -6.94
C GLY A 12 9.63 -52.58 -6.31
N VAL A 13 10.70 -52.11 -5.64
CA VAL A 13 10.81 -50.74 -5.06
C VAL A 13 12.04 -49.99 -5.61
N LEU A 14 11.84 -48.74 -6.08
CA LEU A 14 12.93 -47.81 -6.43
C LEU A 14 13.19 -46.81 -5.31
N THR A 15 14.46 -46.55 -5.00
CA THR A 15 14.90 -45.38 -4.22
C THR A 15 15.19 -44.20 -5.14
N SER A 16 14.32 -43.18 -5.14
CA SER A 16 14.58 -41.91 -5.84
C SER A 16 15.56 -41.04 -5.03
N ALA A 17 16.67 -40.63 -5.63
CA ALA A 17 17.64 -39.74 -4.99
C ALA A 17 17.04 -38.38 -4.63
N LEU A 18 17.32 -37.87 -3.44
CA LEU A 18 17.01 -36.50 -3.06
C LEU A 18 18.02 -35.54 -3.71
N THR A 19 17.67 -34.98 -4.86
CA THR A 19 18.29 -33.73 -5.32
C THR A 19 17.79 -32.59 -4.43
N VAL A 20 18.56 -32.27 -3.38
CA VAL A 20 18.33 -31.07 -2.57
C VAL A 20 18.58 -29.84 -3.44
N ALA A 21 17.52 -29.32 -4.04
CA ALA A 21 17.56 -28.06 -4.75
C ALA A 21 17.78 -26.94 -3.72
N THR A 22 19.04 -26.54 -3.54
CA THR A 22 19.41 -25.31 -2.84
C THR A 22 18.87 -24.13 -3.65
N VAL A 23 17.61 -23.78 -3.39
CA VAL A 23 17.04 -22.51 -3.82
C VAL A 23 17.83 -21.43 -3.09
N VAL A 24 18.85 -20.90 -3.76
CA VAL A 24 19.47 -19.65 -3.37
C VAL A 24 18.34 -18.63 -3.42
N SER A 25 17.87 -18.21 -2.24
CA SER A 25 17.04 -17.03 -2.12
C SER A 25 17.93 -15.86 -2.53
N CYS A 26 17.94 -15.55 -3.83
CA CYS A 26 18.35 -14.25 -4.34
C CYS A 26 17.38 -13.24 -3.75
N GLY A 27 17.64 -12.85 -2.51
CA GLY A 27 16.86 -11.86 -1.79
C GLY A 27 16.80 -10.64 -2.69
N VAL A 28 15.60 -10.28 -3.11
CA VAL A 28 15.39 -9.02 -3.82
C VAL A 28 15.89 -7.95 -2.87
N THR A 29 17.04 -7.37 -3.19
CA THR A 29 17.55 -6.19 -2.51
C THR A 29 16.56 -5.07 -2.82
N ASN A 30 15.53 -4.99 -1.98
CA ASN A 30 14.62 -3.85 -1.94
C ASN A 30 15.49 -2.59 -1.96
N SER A 31 15.08 -1.57 -2.70
CA SER A 31 15.82 -0.29 -2.85
C SER A 31 15.83 0.56 -1.56
N ALA A 32 15.73 -0.09 -0.40
CA ALA A 32 15.53 0.47 0.92
C ALA A 32 16.80 1.11 1.50
N ASN A 33 17.99 0.71 1.02
CA ASN A 33 19.30 1.17 1.51
C ASN A 33 20.05 2.02 0.48
N LEU A 34 19.33 2.72 -0.42
CA LEU A 34 19.85 3.80 -1.26
C LEU A 34 20.53 4.93 -0.45
N PHE A 35 20.25 4.98 0.85
CA PHE A 35 20.90 5.82 1.85
C PHE A 35 21.57 4.87 2.85
N THR A 36 22.90 4.81 2.83
CA THR A 36 23.69 4.01 3.77
C THR A 36 23.93 4.80 5.05
N SER A 37 24.30 4.10 6.13
CA SER A 37 24.40 4.61 7.51
C SER A 37 25.17 5.94 7.63
N SER A 38 24.42 7.03 7.63
CA SER A 38 24.89 8.41 7.75
C SER A 38 24.34 9.01 9.04
N THR A 39 25.24 9.49 9.90
CA THR A 39 25.03 9.83 11.32
C THR A 39 23.66 10.44 11.64
N ASN A 40 23.01 9.86 12.66
CA ASN A 40 21.77 10.31 13.29
C ASN A 40 21.57 11.84 13.27
N LEU A 41 20.34 12.29 12.98
CA LEU A 41 19.87 13.56 13.54
C LEU A 41 19.91 13.41 15.06
N GLU A 42 20.57 14.32 15.79
CA GLU A 42 20.60 14.23 17.25
C GLU A 42 19.19 14.47 17.82
N LEU A 43 18.61 13.42 18.39
CA LEU A 43 17.30 13.43 19.06
C LEU A 43 17.35 14.22 20.39
N ASN A 44 17.51 15.53 20.27
CA ASN A 44 17.52 16.46 21.38
C ASN A 44 16.13 16.51 22.05
N LYS A 45 16.03 16.06 23.31
CA LYS A 45 14.76 16.07 24.07
C LYS A 45 14.16 17.47 24.30
N ASN A 46 14.94 18.53 24.10
CA ASN A 46 14.49 19.92 24.17
C ASN A 46 13.91 20.43 22.82
N ASN A 47 13.96 19.63 21.75
CA ASN A 47 13.34 19.98 20.48
C ASN A 47 11.80 19.85 20.60
N PRO A 48 10.99 20.86 20.22
CA PRO A 48 9.53 20.81 20.35
C PRO A 48 8.86 19.71 19.52
N TYR A 49 9.57 19.13 18.54
CA TYR A 49 9.12 18.00 17.72
C TYR A 49 9.69 16.65 18.19
N TYR A 50 10.41 16.58 19.32
CA TYR A 50 11.06 15.36 19.82
C TYR A 50 10.13 14.14 19.82
N SER A 51 8.94 14.25 20.42
CA SER A 51 7.96 13.15 20.49
C SER A 51 7.36 12.76 19.14
N ILE A 52 7.53 13.57 18.10
CA ILE A 52 7.09 13.27 16.73
C ILE A 52 8.20 12.52 15.97
N TYR A 53 9.47 12.84 16.23
CA TYR A 53 10.63 12.19 15.63
C TYR A 53 11.04 10.89 16.34
N GLU A 54 10.93 10.80 17.66
CA GLU A 54 11.34 9.65 18.47
C GLU A 54 10.81 8.30 17.91
N PRO A 55 9.51 8.14 17.55
CA PRO A 55 9.03 6.88 17.00
C PRO A 55 9.51 6.58 15.58
N GLN A 56 9.69 7.61 14.75
CA GLN A 56 10.19 7.46 13.38
C GLN A 56 11.66 7.00 13.40
N PHE A 57 12.47 7.66 14.23
CA PHE A 57 13.88 7.38 14.43
C PHE A 57 14.14 5.98 15.00
N ASN A 58 13.42 5.56 16.05
CA ASN A 58 13.63 4.24 16.64
C ASN A 58 13.29 3.11 15.67
N ILE A 59 12.25 3.29 14.84
CA ILE A 59 11.88 2.34 13.78
C ILE A 59 12.93 2.30 12.65
N ASP A 60 13.50 3.43 12.25
CA ASP A 60 14.59 3.49 11.25
C ASP A 60 15.88 2.88 11.81
N LEU A 61 16.23 3.16 13.07
CA LEU A 61 17.38 2.59 13.76
C LEU A 61 17.27 1.05 13.90
N PHE A 62 16.05 0.54 14.16
CA PHE A 62 15.76 -0.90 14.22
C PHE A 62 16.02 -1.58 12.88
N LYS A 63 15.47 -1.00 11.81
CA LYS A 63 15.60 -1.49 10.43
C LYS A 63 17.03 -1.39 9.91
N THR A 64 17.71 -0.27 10.10
CA THR A 64 19.07 -0.03 9.57
C THR A 64 20.14 -0.90 10.25
N ASN A 65 19.86 -1.42 11.45
CA ASN A 65 20.73 -2.36 12.17
C ASN A 65 20.31 -3.84 12.01
N ASN A 66 19.34 -4.12 11.14
CA ASN A 66 18.78 -5.45 10.84
C ASN A 66 18.28 -6.20 12.09
N LEU A 67 17.65 -5.51 13.06
CA LEU A 67 17.14 -6.17 14.27
C LEU A 67 16.01 -7.16 13.98
N GLU A 68 15.37 -7.08 12.81
CA GLU A 68 14.37 -8.06 12.39
C GLU A 68 14.93 -9.47 12.19
N GLN A 69 16.25 -9.66 12.09
CA GLN A 69 16.86 -11.00 11.98
C GLN A 69 16.52 -11.90 13.19
N PHE A 70 16.38 -11.31 14.39
CA PHE A 70 16.08 -12.02 15.64
C PHE A 70 14.62 -12.49 15.73
N ILE A 71 13.73 -11.99 14.87
CA ILE A 71 12.31 -12.38 14.83
C ILE A 71 12.12 -13.55 13.88
N THR A 72 11.38 -14.58 14.28
CA THR A 72 10.96 -15.69 13.41
C THR A 72 9.50 -16.05 13.62
N ALA A 73 8.90 -16.76 12.66
CA ALA A 73 7.54 -17.29 12.75
C ALA A 73 7.56 -18.77 12.34
N GLU A 74 6.85 -19.62 13.07
CA GLU A 74 6.85 -21.08 12.86
C GLU A 74 5.43 -21.68 12.84
N PHE A 75 5.33 -22.89 12.29
CA PHE A 75 4.12 -23.70 12.32
C PHE A 75 4.09 -24.57 13.58
N ALA A 76 3.14 -24.33 14.48
CA ALA A 76 2.84 -25.25 15.57
C ALA A 76 2.04 -26.45 15.03
N LYS A 77 2.33 -27.68 15.50
CA LYS A 77 1.57 -28.89 15.09
C LYS A 77 0.19 -29.01 15.77
N VAL A 78 0.05 -28.35 16.92
CA VAL A 78 -1.16 -28.27 17.75
C VAL A 78 -1.54 -26.80 17.98
N PRO A 79 -2.80 -26.48 18.30
CA PRO A 79 -3.22 -25.13 18.63
C PRO A 79 -2.40 -24.48 19.76
N TYR A 80 -1.83 -23.31 19.46
CA TYR A 80 -1.13 -22.42 20.36
C TYR A 80 -2.10 -21.32 20.82
N GLN A 81 -2.62 -21.45 22.04
CA GLN A 81 -3.60 -20.53 22.64
C GLN A 81 -3.32 -20.39 24.15
N VAL A 82 -3.42 -19.17 24.69
CA VAL A 82 -3.41 -18.92 26.14
C VAL A 82 -4.84 -18.67 26.56
N GLN A 83 -5.30 -19.39 27.57
CA GLN A 83 -6.56 -19.10 28.23
C GLN A 83 -6.28 -18.19 29.43
N ASN A 84 -6.98 -17.06 29.53
CA ASN A 84 -6.83 -16.18 30.69
C ASN A 84 -7.64 -16.69 31.90
N SER A 85 -7.42 -16.08 33.07
CA SER A 85 -8.14 -16.38 34.33
C SER A 85 -9.68 -16.36 34.23
N ASN A 86 -10.23 -15.70 33.22
CA ASN A 86 -11.69 -15.58 32.98
C ASN A 86 -12.16 -16.57 31.88
N SER A 87 -11.41 -17.65 31.66
CA SER A 87 -11.65 -18.70 30.67
C SER A 87 -11.72 -18.24 29.19
N LYS A 88 -11.37 -16.99 28.87
CA LYS A 88 -11.34 -16.51 27.48
C LYS A 88 -10.06 -16.99 26.78
N LEU A 89 -10.21 -17.56 25.58
CA LEU A 89 -9.10 -17.89 24.69
C LEU A 89 -8.50 -16.60 24.10
N ILE A 90 -7.33 -16.21 24.59
CA ILE A 90 -6.50 -15.14 24.02
C ILE A 90 -5.67 -15.72 22.86
N ASN A 91 -5.66 -15.01 21.74
CA ASN A 91 -4.67 -15.25 20.68
C ASN A 91 -3.32 -14.70 21.15
N ILE A 92 -2.29 -15.54 21.25
CA ILE A 92 -0.93 -15.18 21.73
C ILE A 92 -0.14 -14.42 20.63
N ASN A 93 -0.84 -13.67 19.80
CA ASN A 93 -0.30 -12.87 18.69
C ASN A 93 -1.07 -11.53 18.58
N GLN A 94 -1.55 -11.02 19.72
CA GLN A 94 -1.93 -9.62 19.91
C GLN A 94 -0.67 -8.72 20.00
N ASP A 95 -0.84 -7.42 20.23
CA ASP A 95 0.20 -6.40 20.36
C ASP A 95 0.98 -6.52 21.71
N PHE A 96 2.14 -7.19 21.71
CA PHE A 96 2.97 -7.40 22.93
C PHE A 96 4.23 -6.52 22.96
N GLN A 97 4.54 -5.95 24.12
CA GLN A 97 5.83 -5.31 24.44
C GLN A 97 6.95 -6.34 24.58
N VAL A 98 8.20 -5.95 24.32
CA VAL A 98 9.41 -6.80 24.52
C VAL A 98 9.45 -7.41 25.93
N SER A 99 9.16 -6.61 26.97
CA SER A 99 9.13 -7.06 28.36
C SER A 99 8.26 -8.32 28.53
N HIS A 100 7.04 -8.29 28.00
CA HIS A 100 6.06 -9.38 28.12
C HIS A 100 6.30 -10.52 27.11
N ILE A 101 7.14 -10.33 26.08
CA ILE A 101 7.58 -11.45 25.23
C ILE A 101 8.48 -12.41 26.02
N SER A 102 9.19 -11.95 27.05
CA SER A 102 9.95 -12.84 27.93
C SER A 102 9.04 -13.80 28.72
N ASP A 103 7.89 -13.33 29.22
CA ASP A 103 6.87 -14.16 29.87
C ASP A 103 6.31 -15.22 28.90
N LEU A 104 6.02 -14.82 27.65
CA LEU A 104 5.57 -15.75 26.60
C LEU A 104 6.65 -16.79 26.29
N GLN A 105 7.92 -16.44 26.31
CA GLN A 105 9.01 -17.40 26.12
C GLN A 105 9.16 -18.34 27.31
N GLN A 106 9.01 -17.84 28.55
CA GLN A 106 9.04 -18.68 29.74
C GLN A 106 7.90 -19.71 29.75
N ILE A 107 6.70 -19.33 29.31
CA ILE A 107 5.56 -20.25 29.07
C ILE A 107 5.94 -21.34 28.06
N ASN A 108 6.59 -20.98 26.95
CA ASN A 108 7.03 -21.92 25.91
C ASN A 108 8.18 -22.84 26.35
N SER A 109 9.17 -22.32 27.08
CA SER A 109 10.38 -23.04 27.47
C SER A 109 10.17 -24.02 28.62
N ASN A 110 9.28 -23.70 29.57
CA ASN A 110 9.10 -24.51 30.78
C ASN A 110 8.27 -25.78 30.56
N ASN A 111 7.71 -26.01 29.37
CA ASN A 111 6.64 -26.99 29.14
C ASN A 111 5.48 -26.83 30.15
N GLN A 112 5.26 -25.61 30.67
CA GLN A 112 3.98 -25.23 31.24
C GLN A 112 2.98 -25.03 30.10
N ILE A 113 2.59 -26.18 29.54
CA ILE A 113 1.29 -26.35 28.91
C ILE A 113 0.28 -25.71 29.86
N VAL A 114 -0.28 -24.56 29.47
CA VAL A 114 -1.52 -24.04 30.06
C VAL A 114 -2.55 -25.13 29.80
N GLN A 115 -2.73 -26.02 30.78
CA GLN A 115 -3.38 -27.33 30.62
C GLN A 115 -4.69 -27.15 29.84
N PRO A 116 -4.76 -27.52 28.55
CA PRO A 116 -6.02 -27.50 27.85
C PRO A 116 -6.85 -28.57 28.52
N THR A 117 -7.87 -28.16 29.29
CA THR A 117 -8.74 -29.08 30.03
C THR A 117 -9.15 -30.21 29.09
N VAL A 118 -8.89 -31.46 29.51
CA VAL A 118 -8.36 -32.55 28.66
C VAL A 118 -9.17 -32.88 27.40
N GLU A 119 -10.42 -32.42 27.33
CA GLU A 119 -11.34 -32.48 26.20
C GLU A 119 -10.98 -31.53 25.02
N ASN A 120 -10.12 -30.51 25.24
CA ASN A 120 -10.10 -29.32 24.38
C ASN A 120 -9.11 -29.27 23.19
N ASN A 121 -8.19 -30.24 23.01
CA ASN A 121 -7.10 -30.08 22.01
C ASN A 121 -6.90 -31.27 21.05
N THR A 122 -7.98 -31.71 20.39
CA THR A 122 -7.99 -32.91 19.52
C THR A 122 -7.49 -32.69 18.08
N ILE A 123 -7.32 -31.45 17.62
CA ILE A 123 -6.97 -31.14 16.22
C ILE A 123 -5.44 -30.99 16.06
N THR A 124 -4.78 -32.04 15.56
CA THR A 124 -3.40 -31.96 15.05
C THR A 124 -3.42 -31.73 13.53
N LEU A 125 -2.70 -30.72 13.05
CA LEU A 125 -2.54 -30.46 11.61
C LEU A 125 -1.24 -31.07 11.07
N ASP A 126 -1.32 -31.71 9.91
CA ASP A 126 -0.18 -32.16 9.14
C ASP A 126 0.14 -31.14 8.04
N GLN A 127 1.10 -30.26 8.30
CA GLN A 127 1.45 -29.14 7.43
C GLN A 127 1.65 -29.57 5.96
N ALA A 128 2.30 -30.71 5.72
CA ALA A 128 2.57 -31.24 4.38
C ALA A 128 1.31 -31.68 3.62
N LYS A 129 0.17 -31.80 4.30
CA LYS A 129 -1.16 -32.06 3.73
C LYS A 129 -2.04 -30.80 3.65
N VAL A 130 -1.73 -29.75 4.41
CA VAL A 130 -2.50 -28.49 4.47
C VAL A 130 -2.17 -27.61 3.26
N GLU A 131 -3.13 -27.36 2.38
CA GLU A 131 -3.01 -26.27 1.39
C GLU A 131 -3.19 -24.91 2.08
N ILE A 132 -2.37 -23.92 1.75
CA ILE A 132 -2.40 -22.58 2.37
C ILE A 132 -3.81 -21.95 2.32
N LYS A 133 -4.52 -22.11 1.20
CA LYS A 133 -5.91 -21.62 1.04
C LYS A 133 -6.88 -22.11 2.14
N ASN A 134 -6.62 -23.28 2.73
CA ASN A 134 -7.39 -23.85 3.84
C ASN A 134 -6.91 -23.27 5.18
N PHE A 135 -5.59 -23.14 5.36
CA PHE A 135 -4.95 -22.58 6.55
C PHE A 135 -5.35 -21.11 6.82
N LYS A 136 -5.67 -20.38 5.77
CA LYS A 136 -6.21 -19.01 5.82
C LYS A 136 -7.70 -18.94 6.26
N GLN A 137 -8.37 -20.07 6.46
CA GLN A 137 -9.78 -20.16 6.85
C GLN A 137 -9.93 -20.69 8.29
N ASN A 138 -11.17 -20.73 8.82
CA ASN A 138 -11.52 -21.39 10.08
C ASN A 138 -10.60 -21.05 11.28
N LYS A 139 -10.09 -19.81 11.33
CA LYS A 139 -9.18 -19.30 12.37
C LYS A 139 -7.87 -20.12 12.52
N LEU A 140 -7.50 -20.96 11.54
CA LEU A 140 -6.34 -21.87 11.65
C LEU A 140 -5.01 -21.10 11.74
N ALA A 141 -4.78 -20.10 10.89
CA ALA A 141 -3.63 -19.20 11.00
C ALA A 141 -3.45 -18.61 12.43
N ASN A 142 -4.54 -18.14 13.06
CA ASN A 142 -4.52 -17.62 14.44
C ASN A 142 -4.31 -18.70 15.52
N ARG A 143 -4.43 -20.00 15.19
CA ARG A 143 -4.24 -21.13 16.11
C ARG A 143 -2.88 -21.80 15.95
N PHE A 144 -2.29 -21.78 14.76
CA PHE A 144 -1.16 -22.64 14.40
C PHE A 144 0.09 -21.87 13.91
N ILE A 145 0.07 -20.54 13.90
CA ILE A 145 1.28 -19.70 13.74
C ILE A 145 1.76 -19.27 15.13
N LYS A 146 3.06 -19.42 15.38
CA LYS A 146 3.74 -18.96 16.59
C LYS A 146 4.84 -17.96 16.25
N LEU A 147 4.82 -16.80 16.91
CA LEU A 147 5.88 -15.80 16.87
C LEU A 147 7.01 -16.20 17.84
N ASN A 148 8.25 -16.06 17.40
CA ASN A 148 9.46 -16.29 18.19
C ASN A 148 10.41 -15.09 18.08
N LEU A 149 11.19 -14.85 19.13
CA LEU A 149 12.16 -13.75 19.19
C LEU A 149 13.41 -14.20 19.94
N ASP A 150 14.59 -14.11 19.33
CA ASP A 150 15.86 -14.21 20.08
C ASP A 150 16.05 -12.95 20.92
N LEU A 151 15.52 -12.95 22.15
CA LEU A 151 15.63 -11.83 23.08
C LEU A 151 17.08 -11.55 23.46
N GLN A 152 17.93 -12.57 23.58
CA GLN A 152 19.33 -12.38 24.00
C GLN A 152 20.14 -11.71 22.89
N GLY A 153 19.98 -12.17 21.64
CA GLY A 153 20.56 -11.52 20.46
C GLY A 153 20.02 -10.11 20.24
N LEU A 154 18.70 -9.92 20.35
CA LEU A 154 18.04 -8.62 20.19
C LEU A 154 18.52 -7.61 21.26
N GLU A 155 18.50 -7.98 22.54
CA GLU A 155 18.99 -7.13 23.63
C GLU A 155 20.48 -6.80 23.47
N SER A 156 21.30 -7.81 23.15
CA SER A 156 22.73 -7.61 22.92
C SER A 156 22.98 -6.59 21.79
N LYS A 157 22.23 -6.71 20.69
CA LYS A 157 22.34 -5.78 19.56
C LYS A 157 21.78 -4.39 19.87
N ALA A 158 20.67 -4.30 20.59
CA ALA A 158 20.06 -3.04 21.01
C ALA A 158 20.96 -2.24 21.98
N LYS A 159 21.63 -2.94 22.92
CA LYS A 159 22.60 -2.33 23.85
C LYS A 159 23.81 -1.73 23.12
N GLN A 160 24.29 -2.36 22.03
CA GLN A 160 25.36 -1.82 21.20
C GLN A 160 25.01 -0.50 20.50
N ILE A 161 23.72 -0.22 20.29
CA ILE A 161 23.22 0.97 19.56
C ILE A 161 22.39 1.92 20.45
N ASN A 162 22.43 1.71 21.77
CA ASN A 162 21.71 2.49 22.79
C ASN A 162 20.20 2.62 22.53
N MET A 163 19.56 1.52 22.12
CA MET A 163 18.12 1.45 21.85
C MET A 163 17.34 0.89 23.06
N ASP A 164 16.30 1.60 23.49
CA ASP A 164 15.35 1.07 24.48
C ASP A 164 14.30 0.17 23.81
N LEU A 165 14.37 -1.12 24.11
CA LEU A 165 13.45 -2.13 23.59
C LEU A 165 12.07 -2.14 24.28
N ASN A 166 11.91 -1.53 25.46
CA ASN A 166 10.66 -1.63 26.23
C ASN A 166 9.45 -0.95 25.56
N ASN A 167 9.73 0.03 24.68
CA ASN A 167 8.74 0.75 23.88
C ASN A 167 8.45 0.09 22.52
N PHE A 168 9.09 -1.04 22.20
CA PHE A 168 8.81 -1.81 20.97
C PHE A 168 7.74 -2.88 21.22
N TYR A 169 6.84 -3.02 20.24
CA TYR A 169 5.75 -3.97 20.22
C TYR A 169 5.73 -4.78 18.91
N TYR A 170 5.21 -6.01 18.96
CA TYR A 170 5.21 -6.98 17.86
C TYR A 170 3.84 -7.63 17.72
N GLU A 171 3.29 -7.66 16.50
CA GLU A 171 1.95 -8.19 16.21
C GLU A 171 1.95 -8.92 14.84
N ILE A 172 1.30 -10.09 14.73
CA ILE A 172 1.13 -10.77 13.44
C ILE A 172 -0.08 -10.18 12.70
N ASN A 173 0.14 -9.58 11.54
CA ASN A 173 -0.94 -9.01 10.73
C ASN A 173 -1.65 -10.11 9.91
N TYR A 174 -2.51 -10.88 10.58
CA TYR A 174 -3.26 -11.99 9.98
C TYR A 174 -4.03 -11.63 8.71
N ASN A 175 -4.44 -10.36 8.56
CA ASN A 175 -5.14 -9.88 7.36
C ASN A 175 -4.27 -9.85 6.09
N GLN A 176 -2.95 -9.82 6.25
CA GLN A 176 -1.99 -9.65 5.18
C GLN A 176 -1.17 -10.92 4.88
N ILE A 177 -1.40 -12.02 5.63
CA ILE A 177 -0.77 -13.32 5.33
C ILE A 177 -1.12 -13.76 3.90
N GLN A 178 -0.16 -14.32 3.18
CA GLN A 178 -0.37 -14.70 1.77
C GLN A 178 0.51 -15.86 1.33
N ASP A 179 -0.03 -16.71 0.46
CA ASP A 179 0.70 -17.69 -0.32
C ASP A 179 1.89 -16.98 -0.99
N ASN A 180 3.12 -17.43 -0.74
CA ASN A 180 4.29 -16.79 -1.33
C ASN A 180 4.17 -16.77 -2.86
N ASN A 181 4.70 -15.70 -3.46
CA ASN A 181 4.56 -15.47 -4.89
C ASN A 181 5.22 -16.59 -5.71
N ASP A 182 6.44 -16.96 -5.33
CA ASP A 182 7.36 -17.83 -6.07
C ASP A 182 7.38 -19.28 -5.56
N ASP A 183 6.72 -19.60 -4.44
CA ASP A 183 6.44 -20.98 -4.01
C ASP A 183 5.12 -21.11 -3.22
N THR A 184 4.16 -21.88 -3.73
CA THR A 184 2.85 -22.12 -3.07
C THR A 184 2.89 -23.02 -1.84
N ARG A 185 4.07 -23.55 -1.49
CA ARG A 185 4.34 -24.33 -0.27
C ARG A 185 4.86 -23.46 0.87
N ILE A 186 5.06 -22.17 0.62
CA ILE A 186 5.57 -21.17 1.57
C ILE A 186 4.46 -20.14 1.84
N LEU A 187 4.26 -19.84 3.11
CA LEU A 187 3.33 -18.81 3.58
C LEU A 187 4.14 -17.60 4.06
N ASP A 188 3.93 -16.45 3.43
CA ASP A 188 4.48 -15.17 3.89
C ASP A 188 3.62 -14.63 5.05
N ILE A 189 4.28 -14.38 6.17
CA ILE A 189 3.72 -13.87 7.44
C ILE A 189 4.22 -12.44 7.66
N PRO A 190 3.37 -11.41 7.45
CA PRO A 190 3.67 -10.06 7.88
C PRO A 190 3.59 -9.92 9.39
N ILE A 191 4.65 -9.35 9.97
CA ILE A 191 4.77 -9.02 11.39
C ILE A 191 4.95 -7.50 11.46
N THR A 192 4.04 -6.83 12.13
CA THR A 192 4.15 -5.39 12.40
C THR A 192 5.02 -5.18 13.63
N ILE A 193 6.00 -4.29 13.52
CA ILE A 193 6.90 -3.85 14.60
C ILE A 193 6.63 -2.36 14.83
N ARG A 194 6.24 -2.01 16.05
CA ARG A 194 5.70 -0.69 16.41
C ARG A 194 6.49 -0.08 17.57
N TYR A 195 6.87 1.19 17.48
CA TYR A 195 7.44 1.94 18.60
C TYR A 195 6.40 2.89 19.17
N TYR A 196 6.16 2.82 20.48
CA TYR A 196 5.32 3.76 21.21
C TYR A 196 5.85 3.95 22.63
N ASN A 197 6.35 5.15 22.92
CA ASN A 197 6.70 5.57 24.27
C ASN A 197 5.40 5.91 25.04
N ALA A 198 5.18 5.23 26.16
CA ALA A 198 3.95 5.33 26.95
C ALA A 198 3.99 6.38 28.08
N ASP A 199 5.12 7.07 28.30
CA ASP A 199 5.21 8.18 29.25
C ASP A 199 4.62 9.46 28.63
N ASP A 200 3.44 9.86 29.09
CA ASP A 200 2.73 11.07 28.66
C ASP A 200 3.54 12.38 28.79
N LYS A 201 4.59 12.41 29.61
CA LYS A 201 5.50 13.57 29.71
C LYS A 201 6.51 13.62 28.56
N GLN A 202 6.96 12.46 28.07
CA GLN A 202 7.91 12.35 26.96
C GLN A 202 7.21 12.20 25.60
N ASN A 203 6.00 11.62 25.58
CA ASN A 203 5.13 11.51 24.42
C ASN A 203 3.78 12.25 24.60
N PRO A 204 3.78 13.59 24.84
CA PRO A 204 2.54 14.35 25.05
C PRO A 204 1.67 14.50 23.79
N TYR A 205 2.06 13.88 22.67
CA TYR A 205 1.32 13.83 21.40
C TYR A 205 0.83 12.41 21.07
N LYS A 206 1.04 11.41 21.95
CA LYS A 206 0.60 10.01 21.75
C LYS A 206 1.08 9.38 20.44
N ARG A 207 2.25 9.81 19.94
CA ARG A 207 2.78 9.39 18.65
C ARG A 207 3.37 8.00 18.70
N GLU A 208 3.28 7.31 17.58
CA GLU A 208 3.95 6.05 17.29
C GLU A 208 4.41 6.01 15.83
N ASN A 209 5.20 5.00 15.48
CA ASN A 209 5.39 4.58 14.10
C ASN A 209 5.56 3.05 14.05
N PHE A 210 5.37 2.46 12.87
CA PHE A 210 5.56 1.02 12.66
C PHE A 210 6.05 0.69 11.25
N ILE A 211 6.77 -0.44 11.16
CA ILE A 211 7.10 -1.14 9.92
C ILE A 211 6.43 -2.52 9.90
N THR A 212 6.26 -3.09 8.71
CA THR A 212 5.87 -4.50 8.55
C THR A 212 7.02 -5.26 7.89
N ILE A 213 7.56 -6.25 8.58
CA ILE A 213 8.51 -7.22 8.04
C ILE A 213 7.75 -8.46 7.56
N TYR A 214 8.35 -9.29 6.72
CA TYR A 214 7.78 -10.58 6.32
C TYR A 214 8.70 -11.73 6.75
N LYS A 215 8.13 -12.79 7.32
CA LYS A 215 8.79 -14.06 7.66
C LYS A 215 8.08 -15.20 6.95
N GLN A 216 8.77 -16.32 6.75
CA GLN A 216 8.30 -17.40 5.88
C GLN A 216 8.11 -18.71 6.62
N ILE A 217 6.94 -19.32 6.47
CA ILE A 217 6.62 -20.65 6.97
C ILE A 217 6.53 -21.60 5.77
N SER A 218 7.58 -22.39 5.57
CA SER A 218 7.70 -23.36 4.47
C SER A 218 7.19 -24.73 4.88
N GLY A 219 6.67 -25.51 3.93
CA GLY A 219 6.29 -26.92 4.13
C GLY A 219 4.80 -27.23 3.95
N PHE A 220 4.00 -26.29 3.44
CA PHE A 220 2.58 -26.52 3.11
C PHE A 220 2.40 -27.37 1.84
N ALA A 221 1.20 -27.95 1.68
CA ALA A 221 0.83 -28.62 0.44
C ALA A 221 0.66 -27.60 -0.72
N PRO A 222 1.23 -27.85 -1.92
CA PRO A 222 1.21 -26.88 -3.01
C PRO A 222 -0.18 -26.72 -3.64
N ASN A 223 -0.54 -25.48 -3.98
CA ASN A 223 -1.56 -25.23 -5.00
C ASN A 223 -0.99 -25.67 -6.35
N LYS A 224 -1.24 -26.94 -6.72
CA LYS A 224 -0.66 -27.58 -7.91
C LYS A 224 -0.77 -26.74 -9.18
N ALA A 225 -1.89 -26.05 -9.42
CA ALA A 225 -2.11 -25.30 -10.66
C ALA A 225 -1.26 -24.01 -10.74
N LYS A 226 -1.08 -23.28 -9.62
CA LYS A 226 -0.16 -22.13 -9.56
C LYS A 226 1.30 -22.61 -9.50
N GLN A 227 1.60 -23.67 -8.75
CA GLN A 227 2.94 -24.27 -8.69
C GLN A 227 3.43 -24.77 -10.05
N ASP A 228 2.53 -25.35 -10.85
CA ASP A 228 2.82 -25.77 -12.22
C ASP A 228 3.23 -24.60 -13.12
N ASN A 229 2.69 -23.40 -12.90
CA ASN A 229 3.04 -22.21 -13.67
C ASN A 229 4.35 -21.56 -13.16
N ILE A 230 4.60 -21.60 -11.85
CA ILE A 230 5.91 -21.27 -11.25
C ILE A 230 7.00 -22.17 -11.85
N ASN A 231 6.82 -23.50 -11.76
CA ASN A 231 7.79 -24.49 -12.23
C ASN A 231 8.04 -24.44 -13.76
N LYS A 232 7.11 -23.86 -14.53
CA LYS A 232 7.24 -23.66 -15.99
C LYS A 232 7.79 -22.30 -16.38
N ALA A 233 7.93 -21.37 -15.43
CA ALA A 233 8.45 -20.04 -15.69
C ALA A 233 9.98 -20.11 -15.87
N LYS A 234 10.44 -19.88 -17.09
CA LYS A 234 11.87 -19.73 -17.39
C LYS A 234 12.22 -18.26 -17.29
N MET A 235 13.21 -17.89 -16.48
CA MET A 235 13.79 -16.54 -16.52
C MET A 235 14.67 -16.40 -17.77
N ILE A 236 14.79 -15.18 -18.33
CA ILE A 236 15.83 -14.93 -19.34
C ILE A 236 17.23 -15.07 -18.72
N SER A 237 18.17 -15.66 -19.47
CA SER A 237 19.58 -15.76 -19.09
C SER A 237 20.24 -14.39 -19.13
N LYS A 238 20.08 -13.69 -20.26
CA LYS A 238 20.76 -12.43 -20.57
C LYS A 238 19.83 -11.41 -21.24
N ILE A 239 20.07 -10.15 -20.89
CA ILE A 239 19.57 -8.95 -21.58
C ILE A 239 20.74 -7.96 -21.65
N ASP A 240 20.94 -7.32 -22.81
CA ASP A 240 22.01 -6.35 -23.03
C ASP A 240 21.51 -5.24 -23.97
N TYR A 241 22.03 -4.01 -23.83
CA TYR A 241 21.58 -2.86 -24.61
C TYR A 241 22.36 -2.76 -25.94
N LYS A 242 21.64 -2.71 -27.06
CA LYS A 242 22.27 -2.70 -28.40
C LYS A 242 23.12 -1.45 -28.58
N ASN A 243 24.32 -1.64 -29.11
CA ASN A 243 25.30 -0.57 -29.39
C ASN A 243 25.71 0.26 -28.15
N LYS A 244 25.60 -0.29 -26.93
CA LYS A 244 25.93 0.40 -25.66
C LYS A 244 27.29 1.10 -25.62
N ALA A 245 28.33 0.53 -26.24
CA ALA A 245 29.65 1.16 -26.33
C ALA A 245 29.64 2.55 -27.03
N ASN A 246 28.63 2.83 -27.85
CA ASN A 246 28.45 4.10 -28.56
C ASN A 246 27.42 5.04 -27.90
N VAL A 247 26.68 4.58 -26.88
CA VAL A 247 25.54 5.28 -26.25
C VAL A 247 25.81 5.46 -24.75
N SER A 248 25.62 6.67 -24.22
CA SER A 248 25.80 6.91 -22.78
C SER A 248 24.63 6.34 -21.97
N ILE A 249 24.84 6.06 -20.68
CA ILE A 249 23.72 5.64 -19.80
C ILE A 249 22.62 6.69 -19.73
N TYR A 250 22.96 7.99 -19.83
CA TYR A 250 21.98 9.07 -19.90
C TYR A 250 21.10 8.94 -21.16
N SER A 251 21.69 8.88 -22.35
CA SER A 251 20.94 8.72 -23.60
C SER A 251 20.11 7.43 -23.64
N ALA A 252 20.63 6.32 -23.09
CA ALA A 252 19.91 5.06 -23.02
C ALA A 252 18.72 5.11 -22.03
N LEU A 253 18.87 5.74 -20.86
CA LEU A 253 17.77 5.95 -19.91
C LEU A 253 16.68 6.86 -20.48
N GLU A 254 17.03 7.96 -21.14
CA GLU A 254 16.04 8.85 -21.76
C GLU A 254 15.28 8.14 -22.89
N ASN A 255 15.95 7.30 -23.67
CA ASN A 255 15.31 6.52 -24.73
C ASN A 255 14.38 5.43 -24.16
N LEU A 256 14.80 4.68 -23.13
CA LEU A 256 13.97 3.65 -22.47
C LEU A 256 12.72 4.24 -21.79
N ASN A 257 12.86 5.42 -21.19
CA ASN A 257 11.77 6.15 -20.50
C ASN A 257 10.94 7.05 -21.43
N SER A 258 11.27 7.10 -22.74
CA SER A 258 10.65 7.98 -23.73
C SER A 258 9.15 7.73 -23.93
N LYS A 259 8.46 8.75 -24.47
CA LYS A 259 7.04 8.69 -24.79
C LYS A 259 6.82 8.52 -26.29
N GLU A 260 5.65 7.98 -26.65
CA GLU A 260 5.14 7.91 -28.01
C GLU A 260 3.72 8.51 -28.09
N GLU A 261 3.39 9.13 -29.22
CA GLU A 261 2.05 9.63 -29.53
C GLU A 261 1.29 8.63 -30.39
N ILE A 262 0.10 8.22 -29.95
CA ILE A 262 -0.84 7.40 -30.73
C ILE A 262 -2.00 8.29 -31.16
N LYS A 263 -2.06 8.61 -32.45
CA LYS A 263 -3.03 9.56 -33.03
C LYS A 263 -4.27 8.84 -33.56
N GLY A 264 -5.44 9.42 -33.27
CA GLY A 264 -6.71 9.11 -33.90
C GLY A 264 -7.16 10.25 -34.82
N GLU A 265 -8.45 10.25 -35.17
CA GLU A 265 -9.12 11.28 -35.98
C GLU A 265 -9.25 12.61 -35.22
N THR A 266 -9.61 12.54 -33.93
CA THR A 266 -9.90 13.70 -33.06
C THR A 266 -9.03 13.78 -31.81
N ASP A 267 -8.33 12.69 -31.48
CA ASP A 267 -7.68 12.47 -30.20
C ASP A 267 -6.22 12.03 -30.37
N THR A 268 -5.41 12.26 -29.35
CA THR A 268 -4.07 11.67 -29.24
C THR A 268 -3.86 11.12 -27.84
N LEU A 269 -3.27 9.93 -27.75
CA LEU A 269 -2.87 9.30 -26.49
C LEU A 269 -1.35 9.32 -26.38
N ILE A 270 -0.83 9.69 -25.21
CA ILE A 270 0.59 9.63 -24.90
C ILE A 270 0.86 8.35 -24.10
N ARG A 271 1.83 7.55 -24.53
CA ARG A 271 2.22 6.27 -23.91
C ARG A 271 3.71 6.20 -23.67
N THR A 272 4.19 5.27 -22.84
CA THR A 272 5.63 4.95 -22.79
C THR A 272 6.02 4.08 -23.97
N LYS A 273 7.08 4.48 -24.68
CA LYS A 273 7.53 3.82 -25.91
C LYS A 273 8.03 2.38 -25.68
N TYR A 274 8.58 2.10 -24.49
CA TYR A 274 9.17 0.79 -24.17
C TYR A 274 8.74 0.21 -22.82
N LEU A 275 8.62 1.03 -21.77
CA LEU A 275 8.07 0.55 -20.49
C LEU A 275 6.65 -0.01 -20.69
N ASP A 276 6.37 -1.11 -20.00
CA ASP A 276 5.17 -1.96 -20.10
C ASP A 276 5.00 -2.75 -21.42
N LYS A 277 5.96 -2.69 -22.35
CA LYS A 277 5.96 -3.56 -23.56
C LYS A 277 6.70 -4.88 -23.32
N GLN A 278 6.35 -5.90 -24.10
CA GLN A 278 7.06 -7.18 -24.10
C GLN A 278 8.47 -7.01 -24.70
N LEU A 279 9.50 -7.60 -24.09
CA LEU A 279 10.90 -7.41 -24.47
C LEU A 279 11.20 -7.70 -25.95
N LYS A 280 10.55 -8.72 -26.54
CA LYS A 280 10.68 -9.06 -27.97
C LYS A 280 10.16 -7.97 -28.93
N ASN A 281 9.43 -6.97 -28.42
CA ASN A 281 8.94 -5.82 -29.18
C ASN A 281 9.78 -4.55 -28.91
N ILE A 282 10.93 -4.68 -28.21
CA ILE A 282 11.84 -3.58 -27.87
C ILE A 282 13.11 -3.71 -28.72
N ASP A 283 13.25 -2.82 -29.70
CA ASP A 283 14.38 -2.76 -30.62
C ASP A 283 15.72 -2.48 -29.92
N LEU A 284 15.71 -1.79 -28.78
CA LEU A 284 16.90 -1.40 -28.02
C LEU A 284 17.66 -2.56 -27.35
N PHE A 285 17.05 -3.74 -27.14
CA PHE A 285 17.68 -4.83 -26.40
C PHE A 285 18.05 -6.03 -27.27
N THR A 286 19.17 -6.68 -26.94
CA THR A 286 19.43 -8.08 -27.28
C THR A 286 19.03 -8.92 -26.08
N VAL A 287 18.16 -9.92 -26.28
CA VAL A 287 17.58 -10.73 -25.20
C VAL A 287 17.65 -12.20 -25.55
N GLU A 288 18.25 -12.99 -24.67
CA GLU A 288 18.25 -14.46 -24.76
C GLU A 288 16.94 -14.98 -24.16
N ILE A 289 15.92 -15.14 -25.01
CA ILE A 289 14.63 -15.72 -24.61
C ILE A 289 14.74 -17.25 -24.58
N PRO A 290 14.49 -17.91 -23.43
CA PRO A 290 14.57 -19.37 -23.32
C PRO A 290 13.65 -20.11 -24.30
N GLU A 291 14.19 -21.09 -25.02
CA GLU A 291 13.44 -21.87 -26.00
C GLU A 291 12.22 -22.58 -25.39
N ASN A 292 11.17 -22.72 -26.20
CA ASN A 292 9.93 -23.41 -25.85
C ASN A 292 9.28 -22.89 -24.55
N THR A 293 9.59 -21.65 -24.13
CA THR A 293 8.98 -21.00 -22.98
C THR A 293 7.53 -20.63 -23.25
N LYS A 294 6.68 -20.76 -22.21
CA LYS A 294 5.33 -20.17 -22.20
C LYS A 294 5.28 -18.85 -21.43
N SER A 295 6.43 -18.37 -20.97
CA SER A 295 6.55 -17.13 -20.23
C SER A 295 6.52 -15.90 -21.15
N GLN A 296 5.96 -14.81 -20.64
CA GLN A 296 6.01 -13.50 -21.29
C GLN A 296 6.89 -12.58 -20.44
N TYR A 297 7.72 -11.76 -21.09
CA TYR A 297 8.71 -10.90 -20.44
C TYR A 297 8.41 -9.45 -20.76
N TYR A 298 8.22 -8.63 -19.73
CA TYR A 298 7.86 -7.22 -19.83
C TYR A 298 8.94 -6.32 -19.25
N LEU A 299 9.22 -5.19 -19.89
CA LEU A 299 10.05 -4.14 -19.30
C LEU A 299 9.21 -3.35 -18.28
N LYS A 300 9.49 -3.49 -16.98
CA LYS A 300 8.78 -2.74 -15.92
C LYS A 300 9.45 -1.40 -15.59
N ASP A 301 10.77 -1.36 -15.56
CA ASP A 301 11.52 -0.22 -15.06
C ASP A 301 12.94 -0.19 -15.64
N ALA A 302 13.52 1.00 -15.75
CA ALA A 302 14.88 1.23 -16.22
C ALA A 302 15.50 2.36 -15.40
N LYS A 303 16.37 2.00 -14.45
CA LYS A 303 17.01 2.92 -13.50
C LYS A 303 18.50 3.04 -13.75
N LEU A 304 19.03 4.18 -13.36
CA LEU A 304 20.45 4.36 -13.12
C LEU A 304 20.93 3.44 -11.97
N GLY A 305 22.09 2.81 -12.14
CA GLY A 305 22.80 2.15 -11.05
C GLY A 305 23.62 3.12 -10.19
N GLU A 306 23.80 2.79 -8.91
CA GLU A 306 24.52 3.61 -7.92
C GLU A 306 25.99 3.89 -8.29
N ASP A 307 26.58 3.07 -9.18
CA ASP A 307 27.94 3.21 -9.71
C ASP A 307 28.10 4.27 -10.81
N LEU A 308 27.01 4.90 -11.27
CA LEU A 308 26.95 5.83 -12.41
C LEU A 308 27.57 5.29 -13.72
N LYS A 309 27.62 3.96 -13.87
CA LYS A 309 28.18 3.26 -15.04
C LYS A 309 27.20 2.24 -15.64
N SER A 310 26.14 1.92 -14.91
CA SER A 310 25.20 0.86 -15.25
C SER A 310 23.74 1.31 -15.34
N ILE A 311 22.95 0.53 -16.07
CA ILE A 311 21.48 0.60 -16.05
C ILE A 311 20.94 -0.68 -15.40
N LEU A 312 20.07 -0.50 -14.41
CA LEU A 312 19.31 -1.55 -13.74
C LEU A 312 17.95 -1.70 -14.43
N VAL A 313 17.82 -2.74 -15.25
CA VAL A 313 16.61 -3.06 -16.01
C VAL A 313 15.77 -4.05 -15.21
N THR A 314 14.54 -3.67 -14.85
CA THR A 314 13.61 -4.57 -14.17
C THR A 314 12.72 -5.27 -15.19
N VAL A 315 12.84 -6.59 -15.29
CA VAL A 315 12.04 -7.44 -16.17
C VAL A 315 11.03 -8.22 -15.34
N VAL A 316 9.77 -8.23 -15.77
CA VAL A 316 8.71 -9.03 -15.15
C VAL A 316 8.40 -10.22 -16.05
N THR A 317 8.51 -11.41 -15.48
CA THR A 317 8.25 -12.70 -16.13
C THR A 317 6.90 -13.23 -15.69
N THR A 318 5.95 -13.36 -16.60
CA THR A 318 4.60 -13.89 -16.31
C THR A 318 4.38 -15.24 -16.97
N THR A 319 3.58 -16.13 -16.37
CA THR A 319 3.27 -17.47 -16.91
C THR A 319 1.88 -17.94 -16.48
N GLY A 320 1.12 -18.54 -17.39
CA GLY A 320 -0.26 -18.95 -17.15
C GLY A 320 -1.27 -17.81 -17.33
N SER A 321 -2.50 -18.00 -16.83
CA SER A 321 -3.59 -17.03 -16.93
C SER A 321 -4.63 -17.20 -15.83
N GLY A 322 -5.43 -16.14 -15.59
CA GLY A 322 -6.46 -16.13 -14.56
C GLY A 322 -5.91 -16.31 -13.13
N GLN A 323 -6.70 -16.92 -12.25
CA GLN A 323 -6.38 -17.07 -10.82
C GLN A 323 -5.14 -17.94 -10.52
N ASN A 324 -4.66 -18.72 -11.50
CA ASN A 324 -3.44 -19.54 -11.36
C ASN A 324 -2.22 -18.92 -12.06
N ALA A 325 -2.34 -17.70 -12.59
CA ALA A 325 -1.22 -17.01 -13.21
C ALA A 325 -0.11 -16.73 -12.19
N TYR A 326 1.13 -16.84 -12.66
CA TYR A 326 2.34 -16.46 -11.95
C TYR A 326 2.95 -15.22 -12.60
N SER A 327 3.56 -14.36 -11.81
CA SER A 327 4.26 -13.16 -12.23
C SER A 327 5.35 -12.86 -11.21
N THR A 328 6.59 -12.67 -11.66
CA THR A 328 7.76 -12.51 -10.79
C THR A 328 8.76 -11.55 -11.44
N GLU A 329 9.58 -10.87 -10.65
CA GLU A 329 10.42 -9.76 -11.11
C GLU A 329 11.90 -10.09 -10.91
N LYS A 330 12.73 -9.73 -11.91
CA LYS A 330 14.18 -9.83 -11.79
C LYS A 330 14.85 -8.59 -12.37
N VAL A 331 15.79 -8.05 -11.61
CA VAL A 331 16.65 -6.94 -12.03
C VAL A 331 17.87 -7.49 -12.76
N TYR A 332 18.24 -6.85 -13.86
CA TYR A 332 19.42 -7.14 -14.65
C TYR A 332 20.29 -5.89 -14.72
N LYS A 333 21.57 -6.02 -14.38
CA LYS A 333 22.57 -4.95 -14.52
C LYS A 333 23.13 -4.99 -15.93
N ILE A 334 23.09 -3.85 -16.62
CA ILE A 334 23.74 -3.64 -17.93
C ILE A 334 24.88 -2.65 -17.73
N GLU A 335 26.09 -3.03 -18.13
CA GLU A 335 27.34 -2.28 -17.96
C GLU A 335 27.97 -1.97 -19.35
N ASP A 336 29.20 -1.45 -19.39
CA ASP A 336 29.97 -1.16 -20.63
C ASP A 336 29.31 -0.16 -21.60
N PHE A 337 28.52 0.77 -21.07
CA PHE A 337 28.05 1.93 -21.82
C PHE A 337 29.18 2.92 -22.11
N LYS A 338 29.00 3.78 -23.12
CA LYS A 338 29.89 4.92 -23.37
C LYS A 338 30.00 5.79 -22.11
N GLN A 339 31.22 6.19 -21.76
CA GLN A 339 31.48 7.10 -20.64
C GLN A 339 30.68 8.41 -20.81
N LEU A 340 30.04 8.85 -19.72
CA LEU A 340 29.33 10.12 -19.64
C LEU A 340 30.28 11.30 -19.89
N ASN A 341 29.80 12.31 -20.60
CA ASN A 341 30.45 13.63 -20.62
C ASN A 341 29.89 14.56 -19.51
N GLN A 342 30.57 15.67 -19.24
CA GLN A 342 30.22 16.63 -18.18
C GLN A 342 28.73 17.06 -18.19
N GLN A 343 28.15 17.33 -19.37
CA GLN A 343 26.75 17.75 -19.48
C GLN A 343 25.79 16.60 -19.14
N GLU A 344 26.11 15.37 -19.57
CA GLU A 344 25.30 14.19 -19.25
C GLU A 344 25.33 13.85 -17.76
N VAL A 345 26.48 14.03 -17.09
CA VAL A 345 26.59 13.93 -15.63
C VAL A 345 25.69 14.96 -14.94
N GLN A 346 25.75 16.23 -15.37
CA GLN A 346 24.93 17.31 -14.81
C GLN A 346 23.42 17.04 -14.96
N GLN A 347 22.98 16.61 -16.15
CA GLN A 347 21.57 16.26 -16.38
C GLN A 347 21.14 15.01 -15.59
N LEU A 348 22.02 14.01 -15.49
CA LEU A 348 21.80 12.80 -14.69
C LEU A 348 21.59 13.16 -13.21
N PHE A 349 22.48 13.94 -12.59
CA PHE A 349 22.29 14.36 -11.20
C PHE A 349 21.03 15.22 -11.05
N LYS A 350 20.77 16.16 -11.96
CA LYS A 350 19.55 16.99 -11.95
C LYS A 350 18.24 16.18 -12.06
N LYS A 351 18.27 15.00 -12.69
CA LYS A 351 17.09 14.13 -12.87
C LYS A 351 16.96 13.01 -11.83
N TYR A 352 18.07 12.52 -11.27
CA TYR A 352 18.09 11.31 -10.43
C TYR A 352 18.61 11.54 -8.99
N LEU A 353 19.05 12.76 -8.62
CA LEU A 353 19.36 13.11 -7.23
C LEU A 353 18.09 13.08 -6.38
N LYS A 354 18.19 12.44 -5.20
CA LYS A 354 17.16 12.36 -4.17
C LYS A 354 17.77 12.66 -2.83
N VAL A 355 17.07 13.48 -2.06
CA VAL A 355 17.44 13.89 -0.71
C VAL A 355 16.44 13.30 0.29
N GLN A 356 16.90 12.92 1.48
CA GLN A 356 16.06 12.55 2.63
C GLN A 356 16.57 13.19 3.92
N VAL A 357 15.70 13.29 4.93
CA VAL A 357 16.10 13.62 6.31
C VAL A 357 16.78 12.38 6.93
N LYS A 358 17.82 12.62 7.74
CA LYS A 358 18.50 11.60 8.54
C LYS A 358 17.58 10.96 9.58
N GLY A 359 17.93 9.74 10.01
CA GLY A 359 17.18 9.00 11.03
C GLY A 359 15.73 8.67 10.64
N GLY A 360 15.48 8.43 9.35
CA GLY A 360 14.18 7.97 8.85
C GLY A 360 13.03 8.96 8.89
N ILE A 361 13.24 10.20 9.32
CA ILE A 361 12.17 11.20 9.51
C ILE A 361 11.47 11.53 8.18
N SER A 362 10.14 11.65 8.23
CA SER A 362 9.30 12.09 7.11
C SER A 362 9.39 13.61 6.88
N PHE A 363 9.39 14.02 5.62
CA PHE A 363 9.24 15.44 5.25
C PHE A 363 7.90 16.05 5.70
N PHE A 364 6.85 15.26 5.94
CA PHE A 364 5.57 15.76 6.45
C PHE A 364 5.61 16.19 7.92
N ASN A 365 6.68 15.83 8.66
CA ASN A 365 6.86 16.19 10.06
C ASN A 365 8.13 17.04 10.32
N TYR A 366 9.01 17.21 9.32
CA TYR A 366 10.25 17.95 9.48
C TYR A 366 9.99 19.47 9.60
N ASP A 367 10.69 20.14 10.53
CA ASP A 367 10.56 21.59 10.73
C ASP A 367 11.35 22.40 9.68
N PHE A 368 10.76 22.57 8.51
CA PHE A 368 11.33 23.42 7.46
C PHE A 368 11.49 24.90 7.87
N ALA A 369 10.81 25.39 8.91
CA ALA A 369 11.00 26.76 9.38
C ALA A 369 12.35 26.94 10.09
N ASN A 370 12.90 25.88 10.69
CA ASN A 370 14.22 25.85 11.35
C ASN A 370 15.20 24.89 10.67
N VAL A 371 15.05 24.71 9.35
CA VAL A 371 15.86 23.81 8.54
C VAL A 371 17.37 24.00 8.71
N ASN A 372 18.08 22.89 8.89
CA ASN A 372 19.54 22.82 8.90
C ASN A 372 20.03 21.95 7.73
N LYS A 373 21.10 22.39 7.06
CA LYS A 373 21.69 21.68 5.91
C LYS A 373 22.22 20.29 6.30
N ASP A 374 22.71 20.15 7.53
CA ASP A 374 23.40 18.95 8.02
C ASP A 374 22.42 17.85 8.45
N ASP A 375 21.11 18.11 8.39
CA ASP A 375 20.03 17.16 8.70
C ASP A 375 19.71 16.22 7.51
N PHE A 376 20.24 16.52 6.33
CA PHE A 376 19.94 15.83 5.07
C PHE A 376 21.06 14.89 4.60
N VAL A 377 20.68 13.93 3.77
CA VAL A 377 21.55 12.98 3.04
C VAL A 377 21.04 12.75 1.62
N THR A 378 21.92 12.34 0.71
CA THR A 378 21.58 12.05 -0.70
C THR A 378 21.81 10.60 -1.08
N ASN A 379 21.06 10.13 -2.09
CA ASN A 379 21.22 8.78 -2.66
C ASN A 379 22.55 8.58 -3.43
N PHE A 380 23.45 9.57 -3.40
CA PHE A 380 24.76 9.54 -4.06
C PHE A 380 25.90 9.89 -3.09
N ASP A 381 25.69 9.98 -1.77
CA ASP A 381 26.76 10.39 -0.84
C ASP A 381 27.98 9.45 -0.87
N GLN A 382 27.77 8.16 -1.20
CA GLN A 382 28.83 7.15 -1.38
C GLN A 382 29.43 7.08 -2.80
N ASN A 383 29.05 7.97 -3.74
CA ASN A 383 29.48 7.86 -5.13
C ASN A 383 31.01 8.09 -5.29
N SER A 384 31.62 7.44 -6.29
CA SER A 384 33.07 7.46 -6.52
C SER A 384 33.61 8.68 -7.28
N PHE A 385 32.77 9.65 -7.64
CA PHE A 385 33.14 10.77 -8.51
C PHE A 385 33.10 12.13 -7.82
N PHE A 386 32.13 12.35 -6.92
CA PHE A 386 31.91 13.64 -6.27
C PHE A 386 31.76 13.53 -4.76
N ASP A 387 32.31 14.49 -4.03
CA ASP A 387 31.80 14.89 -2.72
C ASP A 387 30.62 15.84 -2.92
N ILE A 388 29.50 15.55 -2.26
CA ILE A 388 28.25 16.31 -2.40
C ILE A 388 28.10 17.20 -1.15
N LYS A 389 27.78 18.48 -1.35
CA LYS A 389 27.52 19.43 -0.26
C LYS A 389 26.21 20.17 -0.48
N ILE A 390 25.33 20.10 0.52
CA ILE A 390 24.05 20.81 0.52
C ILE A 390 24.26 22.16 1.21
N ASN A 391 23.91 23.24 0.51
CA ASN A 391 23.86 24.59 1.08
C ASN A 391 22.42 25.11 0.91
N ILE A 392 21.73 25.42 2.01
CA ILE A 392 20.40 26.02 1.94
C ILE A 392 20.55 27.45 1.41
N LEU A 393 19.83 27.77 0.33
CA LEU A 393 19.89 29.08 -0.35
C LEU A 393 18.95 30.08 0.32
N GLU A 394 17.68 29.69 0.45
CA GLU A 394 16.63 30.56 0.98
C GLU A 394 15.71 29.77 1.92
N LYS A 395 15.34 30.39 3.05
CA LYS A 395 14.05 30.09 3.66
C LYS A 395 12.97 30.64 2.74
N THR A 396 12.06 29.79 2.32
CA THR A 396 11.06 30.05 1.29
C THR A 396 10.07 31.13 1.74
N ASN A 397 10.28 32.37 1.29
CA ASN A 397 9.38 33.50 1.57
C ASN A 397 7.97 33.30 0.97
N ASP A 398 7.83 32.41 -0.02
CA ASP A 398 6.53 32.02 -0.54
C ASP A 398 5.78 31.09 0.42
N THR A 399 4.89 31.70 1.21
CA THR A 399 3.89 31.02 2.06
C THR A 399 3.06 29.98 1.26
N SER A 400 2.96 30.13 -0.07
CA SER A 400 3.21 29.06 -1.05
C SER A 400 3.25 27.61 -0.57
N LEU A 401 4.49 27.15 -0.32
CA LEU A 401 4.89 25.77 -0.06
C LEU A 401 5.96 25.67 1.04
N ALA A 402 6.27 26.80 1.71
CA ALA A 402 7.31 26.93 2.72
C ALA A 402 7.31 25.87 3.86
N PRO A 403 6.17 25.46 4.45
CA PRO A 403 6.21 24.52 5.58
C PRO A 403 6.64 23.07 5.21
N TYR A 404 6.76 22.74 3.92
CA TYR A 404 7.12 21.38 3.45
C TYR A 404 8.30 21.34 2.47
N THR A 405 8.88 22.48 2.08
CA THR A 405 9.99 22.53 1.12
C THR A 405 10.95 23.70 1.36
N THR A 406 12.24 23.45 1.15
CA THR A 406 13.32 24.46 1.16
C THR A 406 14.07 24.49 -0.18
N LYS A 407 14.73 25.62 -0.46
CA LYS A 407 15.62 25.81 -1.61
C LYS A 407 17.06 25.55 -1.22
N ALA A 408 17.76 24.72 -2.01
CA ALA A 408 19.17 24.40 -1.78
C ALA A 408 20.00 24.48 -3.07
N LYS A 409 21.26 24.85 -2.89
CA LYS A 409 22.35 24.69 -3.85
C LYS A 409 23.10 23.40 -3.49
N ILE A 410 23.12 22.45 -4.43
CA ILE A 410 23.82 21.19 -4.27
C ILE A 410 25.14 21.29 -5.03
N SER A 411 26.25 21.39 -4.29
CA SER A 411 27.60 21.51 -4.85
C SER A 411 28.26 20.15 -4.98
N PHE A 412 28.81 19.85 -6.15
CA PHE A 412 29.47 18.60 -6.51
C PHE A 412 30.96 18.87 -6.72
N LYS A 413 31.81 18.37 -5.81
CA LYS A 413 33.26 18.52 -5.87
C LYS A 413 33.93 17.26 -6.36
N SER A 414 34.72 17.36 -7.43
CA SER A 414 35.32 16.21 -8.11
C SER A 414 36.41 15.53 -7.28
N LYS A 415 36.21 14.26 -6.94
CA LYS A 415 37.14 13.45 -6.12
C LYS A 415 38.43 13.06 -6.85
N ASN A 416 38.41 13.05 -8.18
CA ASN A 416 39.45 12.46 -9.02
C ASN A 416 39.68 13.19 -10.35
N SER A 417 39.13 14.40 -10.50
CA SER A 417 39.26 15.25 -11.71
C SER A 417 38.78 14.63 -13.03
N ILE A 418 38.08 13.49 -13.01
CA ILE A 418 37.43 12.91 -14.21
C ILE A 418 36.34 13.83 -14.76
N PHE A 419 35.69 14.56 -13.85
CA PHE A 419 34.69 15.59 -14.14
C PHE A 419 35.10 16.91 -13.49
N GLN A 420 34.53 18.01 -13.97
CA GLN A 420 34.69 19.34 -13.35
C GLN A 420 33.70 19.51 -12.19
N ASP A 421 34.08 20.30 -11.18
CA ASP A 421 33.16 20.77 -10.13
C ASP A 421 31.95 21.48 -10.77
N PHE A 422 30.76 21.27 -10.21
CA PHE A 422 29.54 21.96 -10.65
C PHE A 422 28.53 22.10 -9.51
N ASP A 423 27.55 22.98 -9.72
CA ASP A 423 26.42 23.16 -8.80
C ASP A 423 25.09 22.80 -9.47
N ILE A 424 24.13 22.38 -8.66
CA ILE A 424 22.70 22.43 -8.99
C ILE A 424 22.08 23.46 -8.06
N ASP A 425 21.89 24.67 -8.57
CA ASP A 425 21.15 25.74 -7.91
C ASP A 425 19.63 25.45 -7.92
N ASP A 426 18.89 26.12 -7.03
CA ASP A 426 17.44 26.06 -6.91
C ASP A 426 16.82 24.66 -6.73
N PHE A 427 17.57 23.69 -6.21
CA PHE A 427 17.06 22.35 -5.92
C PHE A 427 16.00 22.40 -4.80
N ASN A 428 14.87 21.74 -5.00
CA ASN A 428 13.81 21.65 -4.01
C ASN A 428 14.06 20.43 -3.09
N ILE A 429 14.30 20.65 -1.81
CA ILE A 429 14.33 19.58 -0.80
C ILE A 429 12.99 19.58 -0.05
N GLY A 430 12.32 18.42 0.04
CA GLY A 430 11.10 18.24 0.83
C GLY A 430 10.01 17.45 0.10
N VAL A 431 8.75 17.73 0.44
CA VAL A 431 7.58 17.04 -0.12
C VAL A 431 7.47 17.28 -1.64
N PRO A 432 7.40 16.24 -2.49
CA PRO A 432 7.22 16.39 -3.93
C PRO A 432 5.93 17.14 -4.31
N LYS A 433 5.93 17.92 -5.40
CA LYS A 433 4.75 18.71 -5.80
C LYS A 433 3.48 17.86 -5.88
N PHE A 434 2.47 18.26 -5.13
CA PHE A 434 1.14 17.64 -4.98
C PHE A 434 0.02 18.61 -5.40
N VAL A 435 -1.23 18.16 -5.33
CA VAL A 435 -2.41 19.00 -5.55
C VAL A 435 -3.16 19.32 -4.24
N PRO A 436 -3.46 20.60 -3.94
CA PRO A 436 -4.23 20.98 -2.76
C PRO A 436 -5.73 20.72 -2.95
N LEU A 437 -6.39 20.19 -1.92
CA LEU A 437 -7.83 19.87 -1.92
C LEU A 437 -8.70 20.88 -1.13
N PHE A 438 -8.19 21.37 -0.01
CA PHE A 438 -8.92 22.21 0.95
C PHE A 438 -8.82 23.70 0.65
N ASP A 439 -9.90 24.45 0.95
CA ASP A 439 -9.89 25.90 0.81
C ASP A 439 -9.20 26.62 1.98
N SER A 440 -7.88 26.77 1.85
CA SER A 440 -6.98 27.40 2.84
C SER A 440 -7.23 28.90 3.11
N SER A 441 -8.17 29.55 2.40
CA SER A 441 -8.58 30.93 2.66
C SER A 441 -9.63 31.07 3.76
N THR A 442 -10.18 29.96 4.27
CA THR A 442 -11.20 29.98 5.31
C THR A 442 -10.62 30.10 6.72
N SER A 443 -11.41 30.64 7.66
CA SER A 443 -11.07 30.69 9.08
C SER A 443 -11.13 29.34 9.80
N LEU A 444 -11.72 28.32 9.17
CA LEU A 444 -11.86 26.97 9.75
C LEU A 444 -10.54 26.20 9.77
N LEU A 445 -9.71 26.35 8.74
CA LEU A 445 -8.44 25.65 8.62
C LEU A 445 -7.50 26.43 7.68
N ASN A 446 -6.59 27.21 8.27
CA ASN A 446 -5.66 28.02 7.51
C ASN A 446 -4.48 27.19 6.96
N LYS A 447 -3.75 27.78 6.02
CA LYS A 447 -2.64 27.13 5.31
C LYS A 447 -1.55 26.51 6.20
N ASN A 448 -1.15 27.19 7.27
CA ASN A 448 -0.11 26.73 8.19
C ASN A 448 -0.60 25.57 9.08
N GLN A 449 -1.93 25.40 9.19
CA GLN A 449 -2.55 24.26 9.85
C GLN A 449 -2.68 23.06 8.90
N ILE A 450 -3.08 23.27 7.63
CA ILE A 450 -3.17 22.20 6.62
C ILE A 450 -1.81 21.52 6.42
N PHE A 451 -0.73 22.31 6.41
CA PHE A 451 0.63 21.85 6.14
C PHE A 451 1.52 21.87 7.41
N SER A 452 0.92 21.63 8.58
CA SER A 452 1.66 21.68 9.85
C SER A 452 2.53 20.44 10.06
N PRO A 453 3.80 20.54 10.47
CA PRO A 453 4.61 19.38 10.87
C PRO A 453 4.06 18.64 12.10
N PHE A 454 3.12 19.23 12.84
CA PHE A 454 2.37 18.58 13.90
C PHE A 454 1.28 17.62 13.40
N ASN A 455 0.91 17.68 12.11
CA ASN A 455 -0.11 16.79 11.55
C ASN A 455 0.35 15.33 11.59
N ALA A 456 -0.62 14.43 11.75
CA ALA A 456 -0.39 13.02 11.97
C ALA A 456 -1.23 12.15 11.06
N SER A 457 -0.80 10.92 10.84
CA SER A 457 -1.68 9.88 10.33
C SER A 457 -2.40 9.16 11.48
N VAL A 458 -3.63 8.71 11.28
CA VAL A 458 -4.34 7.83 12.21
C VAL A 458 -4.27 6.40 11.69
N TYR A 459 -3.85 5.48 12.56
CA TYR A 459 -4.02 4.04 12.35
C TYR A 459 -5.19 3.57 13.21
N ILE A 460 -6.17 2.91 12.59
CA ILE A 460 -7.30 2.33 13.32
C ILE A 460 -7.09 0.81 13.43
N PRO A 461 -6.87 0.27 14.66
CA PRO A 461 -6.83 -1.18 14.88
C PRO A 461 -8.24 -1.78 14.79
N GLU A 462 -8.33 -3.09 15.01
CA GLU A 462 -9.61 -3.80 15.00
C GLU A 462 -10.44 -3.46 16.25
N LEU A 463 -11.61 -2.86 16.02
CA LEU A 463 -12.54 -2.38 17.05
C LEU A 463 -13.96 -2.91 16.76
N GLU A 464 -14.77 -3.11 17.80
CA GLU A 464 -16.20 -3.45 17.66
C GLU A 464 -17.07 -2.20 17.36
N ARG A 465 -18.28 -2.38 16.80
CA ARG A 465 -19.24 -1.30 16.51
C ARG A 465 -19.64 -0.50 17.75
N ARG A 466 -19.64 -1.12 18.95
CA ARG A 466 -19.89 -0.42 20.22
C ARG A 466 -18.88 0.71 20.48
N ASN A 467 -17.65 0.57 20.00
CA ASN A 467 -16.57 1.52 20.25
C ASN A 467 -16.76 2.84 19.49
N ILE A 468 -17.59 2.89 18.42
CA ILE A 468 -17.92 4.14 17.71
C ILE A 468 -18.46 5.20 18.67
N GLY A 469 -19.36 4.81 19.58
CA GLY A 469 -19.95 5.72 20.56
C GLY A 469 -18.96 6.22 21.63
N GLU A 470 -17.77 5.62 21.72
CA GLU A 470 -16.71 6.03 22.66
C GLU A 470 -15.65 6.92 22.00
N ILE A 471 -15.66 7.04 20.66
CA ILE A 471 -14.71 7.83 19.86
C ILE A 471 -15.35 9.19 19.56
N SER A 472 -14.97 10.22 20.34
CA SER A 472 -15.46 11.59 20.14
C SER A 472 -14.75 12.31 18.98
N ASN A 473 -15.38 13.36 18.46
CA ASN A 473 -14.86 14.26 17.40
C ASN A 473 -13.47 14.86 17.70
N SER A 474 -13.03 14.80 18.94
CA SER A 474 -11.74 15.26 19.44
C SER A 474 -10.55 14.38 18.99
N ILE A 475 -10.59 13.70 17.83
CA ILE A 475 -9.44 12.92 17.32
C ILE A 475 -8.28 13.88 17.06
N ASN A 476 -8.51 14.93 16.26
CA ASN A 476 -7.54 15.98 15.94
C ASN A 476 -7.06 16.72 17.21
N GLU A 477 -7.96 17.01 18.15
CA GLU A 477 -7.63 17.63 19.44
C GLU A 477 -6.73 16.75 20.31
N LYS A 478 -7.10 15.48 20.53
CA LYS A 478 -6.33 14.51 21.33
C LYS A 478 -4.99 14.17 20.69
N SER A 479 -4.92 14.14 19.36
CA SER A 479 -3.67 13.98 18.61
C SER A 479 -2.91 15.31 18.44
N LYS A 480 -3.41 16.45 18.93
CA LYS A 480 -2.79 17.78 18.75
C LYS A 480 -2.39 18.04 17.29
N SER A 481 -3.29 17.67 16.38
CA SER A 481 -3.15 17.66 14.93
C SER A 481 -4.24 18.56 14.34
N PHE A 482 -3.95 19.32 13.28
CA PHE A 482 -4.99 20.10 12.61
C PHE A 482 -5.68 19.30 11.49
N VAL A 483 -4.92 18.41 10.85
CA VAL A 483 -5.38 17.48 9.81
C VAL A 483 -4.86 16.09 10.16
N THR A 484 -5.76 15.11 10.33
CA THR A 484 -5.35 13.72 10.58
C THR A 484 -5.82 12.83 9.44
N SER A 485 -4.92 12.09 8.76
CA SER A 485 -5.30 11.23 7.61
C SER A 485 -5.04 9.73 7.84
N GLY A 486 -5.81 8.86 7.21
CA GLY A 486 -5.59 7.41 7.32
C GLY A 486 -6.72 6.57 6.73
N GLY A 487 -6.58 5.25 6.77
CA GLY A 487 -7.56 4.32 6.24
C GLY A 487 -7.19 3.66 4.91
N TYR A 488 -6.30 4.25 4.09
CA TYR A 488 -5.92 3.59 2.84
C TYR A 488 -5.15 2.29 3.12
N LYS A 489 -5.70 1.16 2.64
CA LYS A 489 -5.26 -0.22 2.92
C LYS A 489 -5.37 -0.65 4.39
N GLU A 490 -6.38 -0.15 5.11
CA GLU A 490 -6.72 -0.58 6.47
C GLU A 490 -7.97 -1.46 6.56
N PHE A 491 -8.11 -2.15 7.71
CA PHE A 491 -9.30 -2.90 8.09
C PHE A 491 -10.05 -2.13 9.16
N ARG A 492 -11.34 -1.84 8.93
CA ARG A 492 -12.17 -1.03 9.82
C ARG A 492 -13.41 -1.78 10.23
N THR A 493 -13.22 -2.74 11.14
CA THR A 493 -14.25 -3.67 11.62
C THR A 493 -15.43 -2.99 12.30
N PHE A 494 -15.25 -1.79 12.84
CA PHE A 494 -16.28 -1.09 13.62
C PHE A 494 -17.52 -0.67 12.81
N TYR A 495 -17.45 -0.52 11.48
CA TYR A 495 -18.64 -0.24 10.65
C TYR A 495 -19.60 -1.45 10.53
N THR A 496 -19.26 -2.60 11.11
CA THR A 496 -20.00 -3.85 10.97
C THR A 496 -20.38 -4.36 12.35
N ASP A 497 -21.48 -5.13 12.46
CA ASP A 497 -21.99 -5.62 13.75
C ASP A 497 -20.92 -6.34 14.59
N ASN A 498 -21.21 -6.61 15.87
CA ASN A 498 -20.32 -7.27 16.85
C ASN A 498 -19.96 -8.75 16.53
N LYS A 499 -19.85 -9.11 15.24
CA LYS A 499 -19.50 -10.41 14.65
C LYS A 499 -18.42 -10.17 13.59
N LEU A 500 -17.15 -10.35 13.99
CA LEU A 500 -15.92 -10.08 13.21
C LEU A 500 -16.03 -10.36 11.69
N THR A 501 -16.29 -9.32 10.87
CA THR A 501 -16.28 -9.40 9.40
C THR A 501 -14.96 -8.90 8.81
N GLN A 502 -14.67 -9.24 7.55
CA GLN A 502 -13.61 -8.57 6.79
C GLN A 502 -14.15 -7.24 6.23
N ALA A 503 -13.75 -6.13 6.83
CA ALA A 503 -14.21 -4.78 6.50
C ALA A 503 -13.04 -3.95 5.94
N VAL A 504 -12.81 -4.01 4.62
CA VAL A 504 -11.67 -3.37 3.94
C VAL A 504 -12.01 -1.97 3.49
N HIS A 505 -11.23 -0.98 3.92
CA HIS A 505 -11.39 0.42 3.58
C HIS A 505 -10.56 0.77 2.33
N TYR A 506 -11.20 1.32 1.28
CA TYR A 506 -10.57 1.51 -0.04
C TYR A 506 -10.04 2.93 -0.32
N GLY A 507 -10.45 3.90 0.48
CA GLY A 507 -10.01 5.29 0.36
C GLY A 507 -9.07 5.71 1.48
N GLU A 508 -8.61 6.95 1.39
CA GLU A 508 -7.99 7.69 2.49
C GLU A 508 -9.05 8.63 3.08
N ASP A 509 -9.23 8.58 4.40
CA ASP A 509 -9.96 9.61 5.13
C ASP A 509 -9.02 10.74 5.53
N VAL A 510 -9.54 11.96 5.53
CA VAL A 510 -8.83 13.14 6.01
C VAL A 510 -9.74 13.90 6.96
N LEU A 511 -9.45 13.80 8.26
CA LEU A 511 -10.23 14.37 9.36
C LEU A 511 -9.92 15.85 9.51
N VAL A 512 -10.95 16.68 9.31
CA VAL A 512 -10.90 18.14 9.21
C VAL A 512 -12.23 18.73 9.69
N PRO A 513 -12.31 20.02 10.07
CA PRO A 513 -13.56 20.65 10.51
C PRO A 513 -14.71 20.54 9.50
N SER A 514 -15.91 20.24 10.00
CA SER A 514 -17.15 20.33 9.21
C SER A 514 -17.38 21.76 8.73
N GLY A 515 -17.92 21.92 7.51
CA GLY A 515 -18.09 23.23 6.88
C GLY A 515 -16.89 23.72 6.07
N LEU A 516 -15.75 23.01 6.09
CA LEU A 516 -14.59 23.33 5.26
C LEU A 516 -14.90 23.07 3.76
N PRO A 517 -14.70 24.04 2.85
CA PRO A 517 -14.93 23.83 1.42
C PRO A 517 -13.83 23.00 0.74
N LEU A 518 -14.23 22.22 -0.27
CA LEU A 518 -13.36 21.45 -1.16
C LEU A 518 -13.32 22.08 -2.55
N LYS A 519 -12.11 22.27 -3.09
CA LYS A 519 -11.88 22.92 -4.40
C LYS A 519 -11.31 21.95 -5.44
N THR A 520 -11.70 22.13 -6.69
CA THR A 520 -11.16 21.36 -7.81
C THR A 520 -9.67 21.68 -8.00
N PHE A 521 -8.83 20.67 -7.87
CA PHE A 521 -7.37 20.79 -7.96
C PHE A 521 -6.85 20.93 -9.40
N SER A 522 -7.71 20.66 -10.38
CA SER A 522 -7.47 20.69 -11.82
C SER A 522 -8.78 21.06 -12.53
N LYS A 523 -8.72 21.37 -13.83
CA LYS A 523 -9.91 21.19 -14.69
C LYS A 523 -10.42 19.76 -14.54
N SER A 524 -11.72 19.61 -14.32
CA SER A 524 -12.34 18.37 -13.82
C SER A 524 -13.70 18.13 -14.50
N LYS A 525 -14.00 16.87 -14.84
CA LYS A 525 -15.30 16.42 -15.34
C LYS A 525 -16.12 15.85 -14.20
N LEU A 526 -17.17 16.56 -13.78
CA LEU A 526 -18.15 16.07 -12.83
C LEU A 526 -18.99 14.98 -13.51
N LEU A 527 -18.75 13.74 -13.11
CA LEU A 527 -19.46 12.56 -13.63
C LEU A 527 -20.84 12.37 -12.97
N GLY A 528 -21.08 13.01 -11.83
CA GLY A 528 -22.33 12.96 -11.08
C GLY A 528 -22.12 13.27 -9.60
N ALA A 529 -23.20 13.64 -8.92
CA ALA A 529 -23.23 13.87 -7.48
C ALA A 529 -24.61 13.55 -6.90
N TYR A 530 -24.67 12.96 -5.71
CA TYR A 530 -25.92 12.65 -5.01
C TYR A 530 -25.76 12.52 -3.50
N TYR A 531 -26.85 12.79 -2.79
CA TYR A 531 -27.02 12.61 -1.35
C TYR A 531 -27.96 11.43 -1.10
N LEU A 532 -27.47 10.44 -0.36
CA LEU A 532 -28.27 9.32 0.11
C LEU A 532 -28.48 9.48 1.62
N PRO A 533 -29.71 9.76 2.10
CA PRO A 533 -29.98 9.89 3.53
C PRO A 533 -29.53 8.68 4.33
N ASN A 534 -29.11 8.92 5.56
CA ASN A 534 -28.71 7.88 6.50
C ASN A 534 -29.95 7.14 7.09
N GLN A 535 -29.78 5.89 7.52
CA GLN A 535 -30.78 5.12 8.29
C GLN A 535 -30.32 4.74 9.71
N GLY A 536 -29.03 4.86 10.05
CA GLY A 536 -28.52 4.48 11.38
C GLY A 536 -27.08 4.92 11.67
N ALA A 537 -26.61 4.71 12.89
CA ALA A 537 -25.20 4.91 13.23
C ALA A 537 -24.31 3.97 12.39
N ALA A 538 -23.17 4.46 11.90
CA ALA A 538 -22.24 3.85 10.94
C ALA A 538 -22.73 3.67 9.49
N GLU A 539 -23.90 4.20 9.08
CA GLU A 539 -24.52 3.91 7.76
C GLU A 539 -24.65 5.12 6.80
N GLY A 540 -24.12 6.29 7.19
CA GLY A 540 -24.23 7.54 6.42
C GLY A 540 -23.04 7.78 5.49
N ILE A 541 -23.28 7.77 4.17
CA ILE A 541 -22.23 8.11 3.16
C ILE A 541 -22.19 9.61 2.80
N GLY A 542 -23.06 10.43 3.41
CA GLY A 542 -23.24 11.85 3.08
C GLY A 542 -23.58 12.08 1.61
N THR A 543 -23.16 13.23 1.09
CA THR A 543 -23.11 13.49 -0.36
C THR A 543 -21.88 12.84 -0.96
N THR A 544 -22.09 12.09 -2.04
CA THR A 544 -21.06 11.57 -2.96
C THR A 544 -20.89 12.52 -4.13
N VAL A 545 -19.64 12.84 -4.49
CA VAL A 545 -19.26 13.55 -5.73
C VAL A 545 -18.21 12.71 -6.47
N ALA A 546 -18.37 12.56 -7.79
CA ALA A 546 -17.42 11.84 -8.65
C ALA A 546 -16.80 12.78 -9.69
N LEU A 547 -15.47 12.99 -9.63
CA LEU A 547 -14.71 13.84 -10.55
C LEU A 547 -13.72 13.01 -11.38
N GLN A 548 -13.79 13.10 -12.70
CA GLN A 548 -12.70 12.64 -13.59
C GLN A 548 -11.72 13.78 -13.85
N VAL A 549 -10.42 13.50 -13.75
CA VAL A 549 -9.33 14.43 -14.13
C VAL A 549 -8.35 13.73 -15.05
N ASP A 550 -7.98 14.35 -16.18
CA ASP A 550 -6.98 13.79 -17.10
C ASP A 550 -5.56 13.91 -16.50
N VAL A 551 -4.72 12.88 -16.62
CA VAL A 551 -3.39 12.79 -15.97
C VAL A 551 -2.41 13.85 -16.48
N LYS A 552 -2.62 14.37 -17.69
CA LYS A 552 -1.92 15.55 -18.21
C LYS A 552 -2.15 16.80 -17.33
N ASP A 553 -3.38 17.03 -16.89
CA ASP A 553 -3.82 18.26 -16.24
C ASP A 553 -3.56 18.26 -14.72
N LEU A 554 -3.34 17.08 -14.13
CA LEU A 554 -2.87 16.93 -12.74
C LEU A 554 -1.51 17.63 -12.54
N GLU A 555 -1.45 18.61 -11.65
CA GLU A 555 -0.25 19.42 -11.41
C GLU A 555 0.81 18.79 -10.49
N ILE A 556 0.76 17.46 -10.30
CA ILE A 556 1.70 16.68 -9.48
C ILE A 556 3.06 16.46 -10.17
N SER A 557 4.09 16.10 -9.40
CA SER A 557 5.45 15.89 -9.93
C SER A 557 5.53 14.80 -11.02
N GLN A 558 6.42 14.99 -12.00
CA GLN A 558 6.56 14.07 -13.13
C GLN A 558 7.07 12.68 -12.71
N GLU A 559 7.91 12.58 -11.66
CA GLU A 559 8.30 11.28 -11.09
C GLU A 559 7.08 10.49 -10.62
N ILE A 560 6.15 11.13 -9.92
CA ILE A 560 4.92 10.51 -9.43
C ILE A 560 4.04 10.04 -10.61
N LYS A 561 3.94 10.84 -11.68
CA LYS A 561 3.23 10.43 -12.90
C LYS A 561 3.87 9.20 -13.54
N ASP A 562 5.19 9.18 -13.70
CA ASP A 562 5.92 8.09 -14.38
C ASP A 562 6.06 6.81 -13.53
N LYS A 563 6.01 6.93 -12.20
CA LYS A 563 6.05 5.81 -11.26
C LYS A 563 4.67 5.16 -11.05
N TYR A 564 3.60 5.95 -10.94
CA TYR A 564 2.28 5.45 -10.50
C TYR A 564 1.15 5.61 -11.53
N LEU A 565 1.22 6.60 -12.43
CA LEU A 565 0.17 6.90 -13.42
C LEU A 565 0.62 6.60 -14.86
N ARG A 566 1.69 5.81 -15.02
CA ARG A 566 2.18 5.39 -16.32
C ARG A 566 1.10 4.64 -17.09
N ASN A 567 0.88 5.05 -18.35
CA ASN A 567 -0.17 4.50 -19.21
C ASN A 567 -1.58 4.56 -18.58
N VAL A 568 -1.83 5.58 -17.74
CA VAL A 568 -3.16 6.01 -17.25
C VAL A 568 -3.47 7.36 -17.91
N ASP A 569 -4.67 7.51 -18.46
CA ASP A 569 -5.07 8.74 -19.17
C ASP A 569 -5.79 9.74 -18.27
N ALA A 570 -6.61 9.22 -17.36
CA ALA A 570 -7.41 10.00 -16.43
C ALA A 570 -7.62 9.19 -15.14
N VAL A 571 -7.99 9.87 -14.06
CA VAL A 571 -8.32 9.28 -12.76
C VAL A 571 -9.71 9.75 -12.35
N VAL A 572 -10.56 8.81 -11.92
CA VAL A 572 -11.82 9.15 -11.26
C VAL A 572 -11.59 9.16 -9.77
N PHE A 573 -11.88 10.31 -9.17
CA PHE A 573 -11.91 10.52 -7.73
C PHE A 573 -13.35 10.44 -7.23
N PHE A 574 -13.57 9.69 -6.15
CA PHE A 574 -14.81 9.77 -5.38
C PHE A 574 -14.53 10.50 -4.07
N PHE A 575 -15.36 11.50 -3.77
CA PHE A 575 -15.39 12.21 -2.50
C PHE A 575 -16.74 11.92 -1.84
N ILE A 576 -16.73 11.36 -0.62
CA ILE A 576 -17.95 11.08 0.14
C ILE A 576 -17.89 11.70 1.55
N HIS A 577 -18.97 11.55 2.33
CA HIS A 577 -19.19 12.20 3.63
C HIS A 577 -19.29 13.73 3.57
N LEU A 578 -19.61 14.27 2.39
CA LEU A 578 -19.83 15.70 2.17
C LEU A 578 -21.24 16.12 2.62
N ASP A 579 -21.43 17.42 2.84
CA ASP A 579 -22.70 18.03 3.25
C ASP A 579 -23.79 17.92 2.15
N ASN A 580 -25.08 17.92 2.52
CA ASN A 580 -26.18 17.79 1.55
C ASN A 580 -26.36 19.04 0.66
N ASN A 581 -26.01 20.24 1.15
CA ASN A 581 -26.07 21.48 0.38
C ASN A 581 -24.99 21.56 -0.72
N THR A 582 -24.02 20.63 -0.71
CA THR A 582 -23.07 20.41 -1.83
C THR A 582 -23.79 20.29 -3.17
N LEU A 583 -24.96 19.65 -3.23
CA LEU A 583 -25.64 19.41 -4.50
C LEU A 583 -26.16 20.69 -5.16
N SER A 584 -26.69 21.64 -4.39
CA SER A 584 -27.19 22.92 -4.91
C SER A 584 -26.06 23.87 -5.32
N LEU A 585 -24.84 23.69 -4.80
CA LEU A 585 -23.64 24.37 -5.33
C LEU A 585 -23.27 23.85 -6.73
N LEU A 586 -23.57 22.59 -7.05
CA LEU A 586 -23.16 21.93 -8.30
C LEU A 586 -24.16 22.11 -9.45
N GLY A 587 -25.46 22.30 -9.20
CA GLY A 587 -26.47 22.54 -10.22
C GLY A 587 -27.89 22.15 -9.78
N GLN A 588 -28.77 21.84 -10.74
CA GLN A 588 -30.17 21.55 -10.43
C GLN A 588 -30.34 20.11 -9.92
N THR A 589 -30.99 19.99 -8.77
CA THR A 589 -31.27 18.70 -8.14
C THR A 589 -32.61 18.12 -8.56
N ALA A 590 -32.68 16.79 -8.63
CA ALA A 590 -33.92 16.02 -8.66
C ALA A 590 -33.92 14.99 -7.51
N GLN A 591 -35.08 14.42 -7.22
CA GLN A 591 -35.23 13.32 -6.25
C GLN A 591 -35.57 12.02 -6.95
N VAL A 592 -35.09 10.90 -6.41
CA VAL A 592 -35.44 9.56 -6.87
C VAL A 592 -35.44 8.56 -5.72
N GLU A 593 -36.36 7.62 -5.75
CA GLU A 593 -36.40 6.51 -4.81
C GLU A 593 -35.25 5.52 -5.09
N GLN A 594 -34.52 5.09 -4.06
CA GLN A 594 -33.41 4.14 -4.17
C GLN A 594 -33.47 3.08 -3.06
N GLY A 595 -33.44 1.81 -3.45
CA GLY A 595 -33.40 0.66 -2.55
C GLY A 595 -34.37 -0.44 -2.99
N ASN A 596 -34.49 -1.47 -2.15
CA ASN A 596 -35.59 -2.43 -2.24
C ASN A 596 -36.77 -1.94 -1.37
N LYS A 597 -37.96 -2.52 -1.53
CA LYS A 597 -39.19 -2.14 -0.82
C LYS A 597 -39.04 -1.93 0.71
N ASN A 598 -38.14 -2.68 1.35
CA ASN A 598 -37.91 -2.62 2.81
C ASN A 598 -36.69 -1.77 3.22
N THR A 599 -35.92 -1.24 2.26
CA THR A 599 -34.68 -0.48 2.50
C THR A 599 -34.68 0.85 1.73
N SER A 600 -35.86 1.30 1.29
CA SER A 600 -35.99 2.40 0.35
C SER A 600 -35.69 3.75 0.99
N ARG A 601 -35.07 4.65 0.21
CA ARG A 601 -34.70 6.01 0.62
C ARG A 601 -34.98 6.98 -0.53
N ILE A 602 -35.55 8.16 -0.23
CA ILE A 602 -35.59 9.26 -1.20
C ILE A 602 -34.19 9.86 -1.26
N ALA A 603 -33.48 9.64 -2.36
CA ALA A 603 -32.17 10.21 -2.62
C ALA A 603 -32.31 11.49 -3.46
N THR A 604 -31.46 12.48 -3.19
CA THR A 604 -31.37 13.70 -4.01
C THR A 604 -30.14 13.59 -4.91
N TYR A 605 -30.25 13.88 -6.20
CA TYR A 605 -29.13 13.79 -7.15
C TYR A 605 -29.07 15.01 -8.06
N LEU A 606 -27.86 15.34 -8.53
CA LEU A 606 -27.63 16.33 -9.56
C LEU A 606 -28.08 15.77 -10.92
N LYS A 607 -29.06 16.42 -11.56
CA LYS A 607 -29.64 15.91 -12.82
C LYS A 607 -28.84 16.33 -14.06
N ASP A 608 -28.11 17.45 -13.97
CA ASP A 608 -27.43 18.10 -15.09
C ASP A 608 -26.01 17.53 -15.37
N ALA A 609 -25.65 16.38 -14.78
CA ALA A 609 -24.34 15.75 -14.95
C ALA A 609 -24.42 14.22 -14.86
N SER A 610 -23.74 13.52 -15.78
CA SER A 610 -23.67 12.06 -15.83
C SER A 610 -22.35 11.59 -16.48
N PRO A 611 -21.97 10.30 -16.41
CA PRO A 611 -20.74 9.82 -17.07
C PRO A 611 -20.79 9.86 -18.60
N ILE A 612 -21.99 9.95 -19.20
CA ILE A 612 -22.21 10.09 -20.65
C ILE A 612 -22.36 11.56 -21.10
N SER A 613 -22.66 12.46 -20.17
CA SER A 613 -22.75 13.91 -20.36
C SER A 613 -22.23 14.59 -19.09
N PRO A 614 -20.90 14.67 -18.91
CA PRO A 614 -20.29 15.19 -17.69
C PRO A 614 -20.26 16.72 -17.72
N LYS A 615 -20.39 17.34 -16.55
CA LYS A 615 -20.26 18.79 -16.41
C LYS A 615 -18.80 19.16 -16.21
N GLU A 616 -18.23 19.96 -17.11
CA GLU A 616 -16.89 20.54 -16.92
C GLU A 616 -16.90 21.53 -15.73
N LEU A 617 -15.86 21.44 -14.90
CA LEU A 617 -15.56 22.35 -13.80
C LEU A 617 -14.13 22.87 -13.97
N GLU A 618 -13.94 24.19 -13.91
CA GLU A 618 -12.60 24.78 -13.93
C GLU A 618 -11.87 24.57 -12.59
N LYS A 619 -10.54 24.74 -12.60
CA LYS A 619 -9.69 24.66 -11.40
C LYS A 619 -10.11 25.71 -10.36
N ASN A 620 -9.96 25.37 -9.08
CA ASN A 620 -10.33 26.14 -7.88
C ASN A 620 -11.85 26.36 -7.68
N THR A 621 -12.71 25.71 -8.47
CA THR A 621 -14.17 25.71 -8.26
C THR A 621 -14.50 24.91 -7.00
N THR A 622 -15.30 25.47 -6.09
CA THR A 622 -15.82 24.73 -4.93
C THR A 622 -16.79 23.65 -5.41
N PHE A 623 -16.47 22.38 -5.16
CA PHE A 623 -17.29 21.24 -5.60
C PHE A 623 -18.04 20.54 -4.46
N GLY A 624 -17.77 20.93 -3.20
CA GLY A 624 -18.47 20.41 -2.03
C GLY A 624 -17.91 20.95 -0.73
N THR A 625 -18.51 20.51 0.38
CA THR A 625 -18.18 20.96 1.75
C THR A 625 -18.16 19.76 2.69
N ILE A 626 -17.23 19.72 3.66
CA ILE A 626 -17.16 18.65 4.66
C ILE A 626 -18.46 18.58 5.47
N GLY A 627 -19.09 17.39 5.50
CA GLY A 627 -20.32 17.16 6.26
C GLY A 627 -20.10 17.12 7.77
N GLN A 628 -21.21 17.23 8.51
CA GLN A 628 -21.25 16.96 9.94
C GLN A 628 -21.34 15.45 10.21
N MET A 629 -21.21 15.05 11.49
CA MET A 629 -21.40 13.65 11.93
C MET A 629 -22.72 13.04 11.40
N THR A 630 -23.79 13.82 11.38
CA THR A 630 -25.12 13.38 10.94
C THR A 630 -25.16 12.96 9.47
N ASN A 631 -24.35 13.61 8.60
CA ASN A 631 -24.18 13.23 7.21
C ASN A 631 -23.35 11.94 7.05
N ASN A 632 -22.32 11.76 7.89
CA ASN A 632 -21.28 10.73 7.73
C ASN A 632 -21.49 9.42 8.52
N GLY A 633 -22.65 9.26 9.17
CA GLY A 633 -22.96 8.08 9.98
C GLY A 633 -22.52 8.15 11.43
N GLY A 634 -22.11 9.30 11.95
CA GLY A 634 -21.68 9.46 13.35
C GLY A 634 -20.17 9.29 13.56
N TRP A 635 -19.38 9.36 12.50
CA TRP A 635 -17.91 9.42 12.59
C TRP A 635 -17.43 10.87 12.73
N SER A 636 -16.17 11.07 13.12
CA SER A 636 -15.55 12.40 13.13
C SER A 636 -15.71 13.08 11.75
N PRO A 637 -15.97 14.40 11.67
CA PRO A 637 -15.97 15.13 10.40
C PRO A 637 -14.67 14.90 9.61
N HIS A 638 -14.82 14.56 8.33
CA HIS A 638 -13.76 14.18 7.41
C HIS A 638 -14.26 14.19 5.96
N VAL A 639 -13.33 14.15 4.99
CA VAL A 639 -13.62 13.67 3.63
C VAL A 639 -12.99 12.30 3.45
N HIS A 640 -13.71 11.38 2.80
CA HIS A 640 -13.16 10.11 2.33
C HIS A 640 -12.91 10.19 0.82
N ILE A 641 -11.74 9.74 0.39
CA ILE A 641 -11.22 9.92 -0.98
C ILE A 641 -10.84 8.55 -1.56
N GLU A 642 -11.44 8.16 -2.68
CA GLU A 642 -10.96 7.03 -3.50
C GLU A 642 -10.47 7.50 -4.86
N ALA A 643 -9.47 6.83 -5.44
CA ALA A 643 -8.94 7.14 -6.78
C ALA A 643 -8.83 5.88 -7.66
N TYR A 644 -9.31 5.94 -8.90
CA TYR A 644 -9.30 4.81 -9.85
C TYR A 644 -8.82 5.21 -11.26
N PRO A 645 -7.99 4.41 -11.94
CA PRO A 645 -7.41 4.75 -13.23
C PRO A 645 -8.35 4.43 -14.40
N ILE A 646 -8.52 5.40 -15.30
CA ILE A 646 -9.06 5.17 -16.64
C ILE A 646 -7.90 4.96 -17.62
N ARG A 647 -8.07 3.96 -18.50
CA ARG A 647 -7.21 3.72 -19.64
C ARG A 647 -8.05 3.68 -20.92
N TYR A 648 -7.54 4.35 -21.96
CA TYR A 648 -8.12 4.40 -23.29
C TYR A 648 -7.16 3.76 -24.32
N GLU A 649 -7.70 3.42 -25.48
CA GLU A 649 -6.96 3.02 -26.68
C GLU A 649 -7.55 3.73 -27.92
N ILE A 650 -6.77 3.88 -28.98
CA ILE A 650 -7.31 4.31 -30.29
C ILE A 650 -7.74 3.07 -31.06
N LYS A 651 -9.02 2.98 -31.41
CA LYS A 651 -9.59 1.95 -32.29
C LYS A 651 -10.46 2.59 -33.36
N ASN A 652 -10.25 2.20 -34.61
CA ASN A 652 -10.97 2.74 -35.77
C ASN A 652 -11.02 4.28 -35.74
N GLY A 653 -9.84 4.90 -35.60
CA GLY A 653 -9.68 6.35 -35.50
C GLY A 653 -10.06 6.97 -34.15
N LYS A 654 -10.79 6.28 -33.27
CA LYS A 654 -11.48 6.91 -32.13
C LYS A 654 -10.93 6.45 -30.78
N LYS A 655 -10.91 7.38 -29.82
CA LYS A 655 -10.54 7.13 -28.43
C LYS A 655 -11.66 6.38 -27.71
N VAL A 656 -11.41 5.13 -27.35
CA VAL A 656 -12.35 4.26 -26.64
C VAL A 656 -11.73 3.75 -25.34
N PHE A 657 -12.54 3.33 -24.37
CA PHE A 657 -12.01 2.65 -23.18
C PHE A 657 -11.28 1.37 -23.59
N ALA A 658 -10.09 1.12 -23.03
CA ALA A 658 -9.30 -0.04 -23.44
C ALA A 658 -9.98 -1.35 -23.05
N GLU A 659 -9.92 -2.37 -23.91
CA GLU A 659 -10.47 -3.70 -23.59
C GLU A 659 -9.71 -4.40 -22.47
N LYS A 660 -8.38 -4.23 -22.44
CA LYS A 660 -7.45 -4.88 -21.52
C LYS A 660 -6.30 -3.95 -21.13
N PHE A 661 -5.73 -4.19 -19.97
CA PHE A 661 -4.57 -3.45 -19.45
C PHE A 661 -3.67 -4.39 -18.64
N LEU A 662 -2.41 -4.02 -18.44
CA LEU A 662 -1.51 -4.70 -17.49
C LEU A 662 -1.81 -4.20 -16.08
N ASN A 663 -2.18 -5.10 -15.18
CA ASN A 663 -2.34 -4.77 -13.77
C ASN A 663 -0.97 -4.65 -13.06
N GLN A 664 -0.97 -4.31 -11.76
CA GLN A 664 0.26 -4.15 -10.97
C GLN A 664 1.11 -5.43 -10.84
N LYS A 665 0.54 -6.61 -11.15
CA LYS A 665 1.23 -7.90 -11.26
C LYS A 665 1.56 -8.26 -12.73
N TYR A 666 1.53 -7.30 -13.67
CA TYR A 666 1.78 -7.50 -15.11
C TYR A 666 0.89 -8.55 -15.79
N LEU A 667 -0.27 -8.85 -15.21
CA LEU A 667 -1.26 -9.73 -15.83
C LEU A 667 -2.22 -8.89 -16.69
N LEU A 668 -2.54 -9.38 -17.89
CA LEU A 668 -3.48 -8.74 -18.80
C LEU A 668 -4.92 -8.96 -18.34
N GLU A 669 -5.45 -7.99 -17.59
CA GLU A 669 -6.81 -7.97 -17.07
C GLU A 669 -7.77 -7.23 -18.01
N PRO A 670 -9.01 -7.70 -18.21
CA PRO A 670 -10.01 -6.99 -18.99
C PRO A 670 -10.57 -5.80 -18.20
N GLN A 671 -10.73 -4.64 -18.83
CA GLN A 671 -11.09 -3.40 -18.14
C GLN A 671 -12.48 -3.42 -17.48
N ARG A 672 -13.36 -4.34 -17.88
CA ARG A 672 -14.63 -4.62 -17.19
C ARG A 672 -14.48 -5.04 -15.72
N ASN A 673 -13.27 -5.41 -15.28
CA ASN A 673 -12.98 -5.77 -13.90
C ASN A 673 -12.73 -4.56 -12.98
N ILE A 674 -12.47 -3.35 -13.51
CA ILE A 674 -12.16 -2.17 -12.69
C ILE A 674 -13.42 -1.55 -12.06
N ARG A 675 -13.27 -0.89 -10.91
CA ARG A 675 -14.39 -0.24 -10.18
C ARG A 675 -15.25 0.66 -11.06
N ILE A 676 -14.62 1.42 -11.96
CA ILE A 676 -15.22 2.48 -12.78
C ILE A 676 -15.46 2.07 -14.24
N ALA A 677 -15.65 0.78 -14.52
CA ALA A 677 -15.89 0.31 -15.88
C ALA A 677 -17.15 0.95 -16.52
N PRO A 678 -17.15 1.30 -17.83
CA PRO A 678 -18.26 2.02 -18.46
C PRO A 678 -19.62 1.32 -18.36
N ASN A 679 -19.63 -0.01 -18.48
CA ASN A 679 -20.81 -0.86 -18.33
C ASN A 679 -21.45 -0.81 -16.92
N ARG A 680 -20.72 -0.27 -15.93
CA ARG A 680 -21.24 0.10 -14.62
C ARG A 680 -21.60 1.58 -14.58
N ILE A 681 -20.64 2.50 -14.76
CA ILE A 681 -20.87 3.93 -14.47
C ILE A 681 -21.90 4.58 -15.40
N ASN A 682 -22.00 4.16 -16.67
CA ASN A 682 -23.00 4.70 -17.61
C ASN A 682 -24.44 4.32 -17.23
N LYS A 683 -24.66 3.48 -16.19
CA LYS A 683 -25.99 3.20 -15.63
C LYS A 683 -26.46 4.24 -14.61
N TYR A 684 -25.64 5.26 -14.30
CA TYR A 684 -25.98 6.31 -13.33
C TYR A 684 -27.25 7.06 -13.70
N ILE A 685 -27.32 7.51 -14.95
CA ILE A 685 -28.54 7.94 -15.63
C ILE A 685 -28.54 7.19 -16.96
N ASN A 686 -29.50 6.29 -17.14
CA ASN A 686 -29.69 5.52 -18.37
C ASN A 686 -31.15 5.64 -18.84
N VAL A 687 -31.44 5.16 -20.05
CA VAL A 687 -32.78 5.14 -20.63
C VAL A 687 -33.22 3.67 -20.86
N ASP A 688 -34.50 3.38 -20.64
CA ASP A 688 -35.09 2.06 -20.93
C ASP A 688 -35.69 1.96 -22.35
N GLU A 689 -36.20 0.78 -22.69
CA GLU A 689 -36.81 0.47 -24.00
C GLU A 689 -38.06 1.32 -24.30
N GLN A 690 -38.63 1.99 -23.29
CA GLN A 690 -39.79 2.87 -23.38
C GLN A 690 -39.39 4.36 -23.36
N ASN A 691 -38.10 4.68 -23.57
CA ASN A 691 -37.51 6.01 -23.51
C ASN A 691 -37.61 6.73 -22.15
N LYS A 692 -37.88 6.01 -21.06
CA LYS A 692 -37.94 6.58 -19.71
C LYS A 692 -36.57 6.51 -19.04
N GLN A 693 -36.23 7.56 -18.27
CA GLN A 693 -34.98 7.60 -17.52
C GLN A 693 -35.02 6.67 -16.29
N ILE A 694 -33.98 5.86 -16.13
CA ILE A 694 -33.69 5.05 -14.95
C ILE A 694 -32.44 5.64 -14.28
N ILE A 695 -32.57 6.00 -13.00
CA ILE A 695 -31.50 6.57 -12.19
C ILE A 695 -30.97 5.50 -11.24
N SER A 696 -29.68 5.15 -11.35
CA SER A 696 -29.03 4.14 -10.51
C SER A 696 -27.81 4.72 -9.83
N LEU A 697 -28.02 5.48 -8.75
CA LEU A 697 -26.97 6.24 -8.06
C LEU A 697 -25.83 5.32 -7.56
N THR A 698 -26.19 4.11 -7.13
CA THR A 698 -25.23 3.09 -6.65
C THR A 698 -24.30 2.51 -7.74
N SER A 699 -24.53 2.82 -9.02
CA SER A 699 -23.58 2.53 -10.09
C SER A 699 -22.34 3.44 -10.03
N LEU A 700 -22.50 4.70 -9.63
CA LEU A 700 -21.46 5.71 -9.48
C LEU A 700 -21.15 5.93 -7.98
N LYS A 701 -20.85 4.84 -7.26
CA LYS A 701 -20.49 4.91 -5.83
C LYS A 701 -19.06 4.44 -5.53
N ALA A 702 -18.43 5.14 -4.59
CA ALA A 702 -17.25 4.71 -3.84
C ALA A 702 -17.42 3.28 -3.30
N ALA A 703 -16.34 2.55 -3.06
CA ALA A 703 -16.40 1.31 -2.28
C ALA A 703 -16.60 1.61 -0.79
N GLY A 704 -15.94 2.65 -0.26
CA GLY A 704 -15.92 2.99 1.15
C GLY A 704 -15.29 1.85 1.94
N VAL A 705 -16.13 1.13 2.69
CA VAL A 705 -15.79 -0.15 3.31
C VAL A 705 -16.49 -1.29 2.57
N GLN A 706 -15.72 -2.20 1.98
CA GLN A 706 -16.27 -3.48 1.50
C GLN A 706 -16.30 -4.47 2.67
N ILE A 707 -17.50 -5.03 2.91
CA ILE A 707 -17.74 -6.02 3.95
C ILE A 707 -17.89 -7.40 3.30
N ASP A 708 -16.93 -8.30 3.56
CA ASP A 708 -17.04 -9.73 3.25
C ASP A 708 -17.54 -10.49 4.51
N GLN A 709 -18.51 -11.39 4.32
CA GLN A 709 -19.29 -12.00 5.41
C GLN A 709 -18.47 -12.87 6.36
N SER A 710 -18.70 -12.71 7.66
CA SER A 710 -18.16 -13.56 8.72
C SER A 710 -18.83 -14.94 8.74
N LYS A 711 -18.05 -16.01 8.79
CA LYS A 711 -18.51 -17.41 8.82
C LYS A 711 -18.42 -17.99 10.23
N ASP A 712 -19.19 -19.04 10.49
CA ASP A 712 -19.05 -19.84 11.70
C ASP A 712 -17.76 -20.67 11.63
N ILE A 713 -17.14 -20.96 12.78
CA ILE A 713 -15.91 -21.76 12.85
C ILE A 713 -16.29 -23.24 12.89
N ASN A 714 -15.79 -24.01 11.92
CA ASN A 714 -16.06 -25.44 11.76
C ASN A 714 -14.89 -26.31 12.20
N LEU A 715 -15.18 -27.56 12.58
CA LEU A 715 -14.20 -28.62 12.75
C LEU A 715 -13.50 -28.89 11.41
N VAL A 716 -12.18 -29.14 11.46
CA VAL A 716 -11.35 -29.41 10.29
C VAL A 716 -10.71 -30.79 10.32
N ASP A 717 -10.37 -31.33 9.15
CA ASP A 717 -9.49 -32.50 9.03
C ASP A 717 -8.00 -32.14 9.23
N ASN A 718 -7.11 -33.14 9.25
CA ASN A 718 -5.67 -32.93 9.39
C ASN A 718 -4.99 -32.22 8.19
N SER A 719 -5.72 -32.00 7.09
CA SER A 719 -5.35 -31.15 5.95
C SER A 719 -5.96 -29.74 6.01
N GLY A 720 -6.53 -29.38 7.18
CA GLY A 720 -7.14 -28.09 7.46
C GLY A 720 -8.47 -27.85 6.74
N LYS A 721 -9.06 -28.88 6.11
CA LYS A 721 -10.31 -28.71 5.34
C LYS A 721 -11.52 -28.67 6.25
N ASP A 722 -12.39 -27.72 5.98
CA ASP A 722 -13.69 -27.54 6.63
C ASP A 722 -14.59 -28.78 6.45
N THR A 723 -15.00 -29.40 7.56
CA THR A 723 -15.90 -30.57 7.58
C THR A 723 -17.39 -30.21 7.49
N LYS A 724 -17.72 -28.91 7.48
CA LYS A 724 -19.06 -28.30 7.58
C LYS A 724 -19.82 -28.61 8.87
N LYS A 725 -19.14 -29.15 9.88
CA LYS A 725 -19.67 -29.33 11.24
C LYS A 725 -19.15 -28.20 12.10
N LEU A 726 -20.07 -27.44 12.72
CA LEU A 726 -19.72 -26.38 13.67
C LEU A 726 -18.79 -26.93 14.77
N ASP A 727 -17.69 -26.22 15.03
CA ASP A 727 -16.85 -26.47 16.20
C ASP A 727 -17.61 -25.96 17.43
N THR A 728 -18.03 -26.88 18.30
CA THR A 728 -18.87 -26.54 19.46
C THR A 728 -18.14 -25.68 20.49
N GLN A 729 -16.79 -25.70 20.51
CA GLN A 729 -15.97 -24.77 21.31
C GLN A 729 -16.18 -23.32 20.86
N PHE A 730 -16.46 -23.11 19.58
CA PHE A 730 -16.66 -21.81 18.96
C PHE A 730 -18.13 -21.51 18.62
N LYS A 731 -19.09 -22.21 19.25
CA LYS A 731 -20.52 -21.98 19.04
C LYS A 731 -20.90 -20.52 19.34
N GLY A 732 -21.34 -19.80 18.32
CA GLY A 732 -21.71 -18.38 18.39
C GLY A 732 -20.57 -17.41 18.04
N TYR A 733 -19.32 -17.87 18.02
CA TYR A 733 -18.20 -17.10 17.47
C TYR A 733 -18.19 -17.20 15.94
N LYS A 734 -17.90 -16.08 15.28
CA LYS A 734 -17.66 -16.02 13.84
C LYS A 734 -16.24 -15.54 13.55
N ASN A 735 -15.74 -15.92 12.38
CA ASN A 735 -14.41 -15.58 11.87
C ASN A 735 -14.50 -15.09 10.42
N ARG A 736 -13.52 -14.28 10.00
CA ARG A 736 -13.30 -13.93 8.59
C ARG A 736 -12.25 -14.86 7.97
N ASP A 737 -12.44 -15.22 6.71
CA ASP A 737 -11.48 -16.05 5.99
C ASP A 737 -10.44 -15.18 5.25
N TYR A 738 -9.18 -15.28 5.63
CA TYR A 738 -8.03 -14.55 5.06
C TYR A 738 -7.65 -15.00 3.63
N THR A 739 -8.61 -15.51 2.86
CA THR A 739 -8.44 -16.09 1.52
C THR A 739 -7.89 -15.12 0.48
N LYS A 740 -7.97 -13.81 0.72
CA LYS A 740 -7.33 -12.75 -0.09
C LYS A 740 -6.66 -11.79 0.88
N SER A 741 -5.40 -11.43 0.61
CA SER A 741 -4.78 -10.31 1.32
C SER A 741 -5.44 -9.00 0.89
N ILE A 742 -5.24 -7.93 1.67
CA ILE A 742 -5.71 -6.60 1.26
C ILE A 742 -5.08 -6.17 -0.07
N GLU A 743 -3.84 -6.55 -0.34
CA GLU A 743 -3.17 -6.21 -1.59
C GLU A 743 -3.87 -6.83 -2.82
N ASP A 744 -4.26 -8.10 -2.76
CA ASP A 744 -5.03 -8.74 -3.82
C ASP A 744 -6.40 -8.07 -4.06
N LEU A 745 -7.03 -7.53 -3.01
CA LEU A 745 -8.29 -6.79 -3.10
C LEU A 745 -8.13 -5.41 -3.75
N PHE A 746 -7.04 -4.70 -3.45
CA PHE A 746 -6.70 -3.42 -4.09
C PHE A 746 -6.29 -3.60 -5.55
N ILE A 747 -5.43 -4.59 -5.84
CA ILE A 747 -5.05 -4.96 -7.22
C ILE A 747 -6.30 -5.33 -8.04
N ARG A 748 -7.22 -6.12 -7.48
CA ARG A 748 -8.46 -6.53 -8.16
C ARG A 748 -9.37 -5.35 -8.49
N ASN A 749 -9.54 -4.39 -7.57
CA ASN A 749 -10.42 -3.24 -7.79
C ASN A 749 -9.75 -2.08 -8.55
N GLN A 750 -8.42 -2.11 -8.70
CA GLN A 750 -7.58 -1.02 -9.24
C GLN A 750 -7.67 0.28 -8.43
N ALA A 751 -7.74 0.20 -7.10
CA ALA A 751 -7.77 1.37 -6.21
C ALA A 751 -6.35 1.94 -6.01
N LEU A 752 -6.13 3.19 -6.45
CA LEU A 752 -4.89 3.94 -6.25
C LEU A 752 -4.87 4.61 -4.87
N ASP A 753 -3.68 4.83 -4.33
CA ASP A 753 -3.48 5.60 -3.09
C ASP A 753 -3.78 7.10 -3.34
N PRO A 754 -4.73 7.71 -2.61
CA PRO A 754 -4.98 9.15 -2.71
C PRO A 754 -3.75 10.01 -2.41
N ASN A 755 -2.79 9.52 -1.62
CA ASN A 755 -1.54 10.23 -1.34
C ASN A 755 -0.61 10.34 -2.56
N ILE A 756 -0.83 9.58 -3.65
CA ILE A 756 -0.19 9.84 -4.96
C ILE A 756 -0.51 11.25 -5.47
N PHE A 757 -1.68 11.80 -5.11
CA PHE A 757 -2.19 13.06 -5.63
C PHE A 757 -2.09 14.18 -4.60
N PHE A 758 -2.65 13.94 -3.41
CA PHE A 758 -2.89 14.97 -2.40
C PHE A 758 -1.81 15.05 -1.32
N GLN A 759 -1.01 13.99 -1.15
CA GLN A 759 0.11 13.90 -0.21
C GLN A 759 -0.24 14.44 1.20
N PHE A 760 -1.15 13.75 1.90
CA PHE A 760 -1.43 14.03 3.31
C PHE A 760 -0.42 13.32 4.24
N ARG A 761 0.17 12.21 3.77
CA ARG A 761 1.20 11.43 4.47
C ARG A 761 2.05 10.59 3.49
N ASP A 762 3.14 10.03 4.00
CA ASP A 762 3.94 8.95 3.41
C ASP A 762 3.97 7.70 4.33
N ASP A 763 4.89 6.77 4.06
CA ASP A 763 5.15 5.54 4.83
C ASP A 763 6.01 5.75 6.08
N LYS A 764 6.62 6.93 6.24
CA LYS A 764 7.44 7.34 7.39
C LYS A 764 6.67 8.20 8.39
N SER A 765 5.64 8.89 7.93
CA SER A 765 4.88 9.93 8.63
C SER A 765 4.41 9.48 10.02
N SER A 766 4.53 10.38 10.99
CA SER A 766 4.15 10.16 12.38
C SER A 766 2.70 9.69 12.50
N ARG A 767 2.45 8.69 13.35
CA ARG A 767 1.14 8.06 13.51
C ARG A 767 0.56 8.29 14.90
N VAL A 768 -0.75 8.15 15.02
CA VAL A 768 -1.47 7.92 16.28
C VAL A 768 -2.34 6.68 16.15
N ARG A 769 -2.23 5.76 17.12
CA ARG A 769 -3.16 4.63 17.26
C ARG A 769 -4.45 5.14 17.89
N LEU A 770 -5.60 4.82 17.30
CA LEU A 770 -6.88 5.35 17.79
C LEU A 770 -7.20 4.87 19.22
N ASP A 771 -6.83 3.64 19.57
CA ASP A 771 -6.99 3.06 20.91
C ASP A 771 -6.07 3.71 21.97
N ASN A 772 -4.94 4.32 21.56
CA ASN A 772 -4.09 5.13 22.45
C ASN A 772 -4.71 6.51 22.76
N LEU A 773 -5.61 7.03 21.91
CA LEU A 773 -6.36 8.27 22.15
C LEU A 773 -7.64 8.04 22.98
N PHE A 774 -8.19 6.82 22.91
CA PHE A 774 -9.48 6.43 23.48
C PHE A 774 -9.37 5.10 24.26
N THR A 775 -8.73 5.14 25.44
CA THR A 775 -8.42 3.94 26.24
C THR A 775 -9.63 3.05 26.58
N LYS A 776 -10.85 3.60 26.63
CA LYS A 776 -12.08 2.79 26.79
C LYS A 776 -12.29 1.82 25.62
N ALA A 777 -12.00 2.25 24.39
CA ALA A 777 -12.07 1.39 23.21
C ALA A 777 -11.08 0.21 23.30
N LYS A 778 -9.95 0.37 24.00
CA LYS A 778 -8.97 -0.70 24.30
C LYS A 778 -9.41 -1.63 25.44
N GLN A 779 -10.21 -1.14 26.39
CA GLN A 779 -10.83 -1.97 27.43
C GLN A 779 -12.02 -2.78 26.89
N ASN A 780 -12.59 -2.33 25.76
CA ASN A 780 -13.73 -2.91 25.07
C ASN A 780 -13.36 -3.74 23.82
N SER A 781 -12.07 -4.04 23.59
CA SER A 781 -11.57 -4.92 22.52
C SER A 781 -11.07 -6.27 23.05
#